data_AF-A4GVF1-F1
#
_entry.id   AF-A4GVF1-F1
#
_cell.length_a   1.000
_cell.length_b   1.000
_cell.length_c   1.000
_cell.angle_alpha   90.00
_cell.angle_beta   90.00
_cell.angle_gamma   90.00
#
_symmetry.space_group_name_H-M   'P 1'
#
loop_
_entity.id
_entity.type
_entity.pdbx_description
1 polymer ?
#
loop_
_entity_poly.entity_id
_entity_poly.type
_entity_poly.pdbx_seq_one_letter_code
_entity_poly.pdbx_strand_id
1 'polypeptide(L)'
;MNNTKLNARALPSFIDYFNGIYGFATGIKDIMNMIFKTDTGGGNLTLDEILKNQDLLNQISDKLDGINGDLGDLIAQGNLNSELTKELLKIANEQNLMLNNVNAQLNSINSTLNTYLPKITSMLSEVMKQNYVLSLQIEFLSEQLQEISDKLDVINLNVLINSTLTEITPAYQRIKYVNDKFDELTSTVEKNPKINQDNFTEDVIDNLTDLTELARSVTRNDMDSFEFYIKTFHDVMIGNNLFSRSALKTASELIAKENIHTMGSEIGNVYTFMVVLTSLQAKAFLTLTACRKLLGLTDIDYTQIMNENLNREKEEFRLNILPTLSNDFSNPNYTETLGSDLVDPIVTLEADPGYALIGFEILNDPLPVLKVYQAKLKPNYQVDKESIMENIYGNIHKLLCPKQRQQKYYIKDITFPEGYVITKIVFEKKLNLLGYEVTANLYDPFTGSIDLNKTILESWKEECCEEECCEEECCEEECCEELYKIIEADTNGVYMPLGVISETFLTPIYSFKLIIDERTKRISLAGKSYLRESLLATDLVNKDTNLIPSPNGFISSIVENWNITSDNIEPWKANNKNAYVDKTDDMVGFNSLYTHKDGEFLQFIGAKLKAKTEYIIQYTVKGSPEVYLKNNKGIFYEDTTNKFDTFQTITKKFNSGVDPSEIYLVFKNQIGYEAWGNKFIILEIKSFETLPQILKPENWMPFGNAEIKEDGKIEISGNGTMTQNIQLEQNSKYHLRFSVKGKGRVAIQTQSSHINVPATNEEVSTMITTRNLYGEGMIYLFNDDVENSKVIFSDVSLVKE
;
A
#
# COMPACT_ATOMS: atom_id res chain seq x y z
N MET A 1 -12.08 -12.64 -21.15
CA MET A 1 -10.95 -12.02 -21.87
C MET A 1 -10.04 -11.42 -20.81
N ASN A 2 -8.80 -11.89 -20.76
CA ASN A 2 -7.82 -11.60 -19.70
C ASN A 2 -7.43 -10.12 -19.67
N ASN A 3 -7.80 -9.43 -18.60
CA ASN A 3 -7.40 -8.04 -18.32
C ASN A 3 -6.51 -7.96 -17.06
N THR A 4 -5.58 -8.90 -16.90
CA THR A 4 -4.55 -8.88 -15.84
C THR A 4 -3.31 -8.04 -16.22
N LYS A 5 -3.48 -7.01 -17.05
CA LYS A 5 -2.44 -6.00 -17.28
C LYS A 5 -2.71 -4.77 -16.42
N LEU A 6 -2.60 -4.94 -15.11
CA LEU A 6 -2.16 -3.84 -14.26
C LEU A 6 -0.70 -3.59 -14.64
N ASN A 7 -0.45 -2.55 -15.43
CA ASN A 7 0.87 -1.94 -15.47
C ASN A 7 1.16 -1.52 -14.03
N ALA A 8 1.90 -2.35 -13.29
CA ALA A 8 2.38 -2.01 -11.97
C ALA A 8 3.30 -0.81 -12.13
N ARG A 9 2.77 0.42 -12.10
CA ARG A 9 3.54 1.54 -11.58
C ARG A 9 3.90 1.10 -10.17
N ALA A 10 5.19 0.85 -9.93
CA ALA A 10 5.65 0.46 -8.62
C ALA A 10 5.39 1.65 -7.72
N LEU A 11 4.24 1.64 -7.02
CA LEU A 11 3.93 2.63 -5.99
C LEU A 11 5.16 2.80 -5.11
N PRO A 12 5.40 4.01 -4.60
CA PRO A 12 6.43 4.18 -3.61
C PRO A 12 6.12 3.27 -2.42
N SER A 13 6.97 2.27 -2.21
CA SER A 13 6.86 1.34 -1.06
C SER A 13 7.36 1.97 0.23
N PHE A 14 7.44 3.31 0.28
CA PHE A 14 7.82 4.03 1.49
C PHE A 14 6.55 4.47 2.21
N ILE A 15 6.50 4.16 3.50
CA ILE A 15 5.50 4.69 4.39
C ILE A 15 5.81 6.19 4.53
N ASP A 16 4.84 7.05 4.23
CA ASP A 16 4.86 8.46 4.61
C ASP A 16 3.53 8.92 5.19
N TYR A 17 3.59 10.05 5.89
CA TYR A 17 2.39 10.68 6.41
C TYR A 17 1.60 11.35 5.30
N PHE A 18 0.33 10.98 5.20
CA PHE A 18 -0.70 11.78 4.56
C PHE A 18 -1.23 12.80 5.57
N ASN A 19 -1.06 14.09 5.26
CA ASN A 19 -1.30 15.17 6.22
C ASN A 19 -2.76 15.65 6.29
N GLY A 20 -3.71 14.83 5.82
CA GLY A 20 -5.13 15.19 5.75
C GLY A 20 -5.45 16.26 4.69
N ILE A 21 -6.73 16.59 4.56
CA ILE A 21 -7.21 17.65 3.66
C ILE A 21 -6.66 19.00 4.11
N TYR A 22 -6.56 19.23 5.42
CA TYR A 22 -5.97 20.45 5.99
C TYR A 22 -4.52 20.65 5.58
N GLY A 23 -3.67 19.62 5.68
CA GLY A 23 -2.27 19.69 5.28
C GLY A 23 -2.12 19.94 3.78
N PHE A 24 -2.91 19.24 2.96
CA PHE A 24 -2.92 19.44 1.51
C PHE A 24 -3.33 20.86 1.12
N ALA A 25 -4.44 21.37 1.67
CA ALA A 25 -4.95 22.71 1.41
C ALA A 25 -3.97 23.81 1.85
N THR A 26 -3.25 23.58 2.97
CA THR A 26 -2.21 24.49 3.44
C THR A 26 -1.02 24.51 2.48
N GLY A 27 -0.56 23.35 2.00
CA GLY A 27 0.49 23.26 0.99
C GLY A 27 0.12 24.00 -0.31
N ILE A 28 -1.11 23.82 -0.79
CA ILE A 28 -1.62 24.56 -1.97
C ILE A 28 -1.66 26.07 -1.72
N LYS A 29 -2.13 26.50 -0.54
CA LYS A 29 -2.16 27.92 -0.15
C LYS A 29 -0.76 28.54 -0.15
N ASP A 30 0.25 27.81 0.31
CA ASP A 30 1.64 28.29 0.32
C ASP A 30 2.18 28.46 -1.10
N ILE A 31 1.86 27.54 -2.02
CA ILE A 31 2.20 27.68 -3.44
C ILE A 31 1.49 28.90 -4.06
N MET A 32 0.20 29.08 -3.81
CA MET A 32 -0.56 30.25 -4.31
C MET A 32 0.05 31.57 -3.79
N ASN A 33 0.42 31.62 -2.51
CA ASN A 33 1.11 32.78 -1.93
C ASN A 33 2.47 33.06 -2.58
N MET A 34 3.21 32.01 -2.95
CA MET A 34 4.47 32.14 -3.70
C MET A 34 4.23 32.70 -5.11
N ILE A 35 3.19 32.23 -5.81
CA ILE A 35 2.79 32.75 -7.12
C ILE A 35 2.43 34.24 -7.03
N PHE A 36 1.61 34.65 -6.05
CA PHE A 36 1.23 36.06 -5.89
C PHE A 36 2.43 36.98 -5.65
N LYS A 37 3.40 36.53 -4.85
CA LYS A 37 4.63 37.27 -4.55
C LYS A 37 5.62 37.35 -5.72
N THR A 38 5.40 36.58 -6.79
CA THR A 38 6.24 36.65 -7.99
C THR A 38 5.91 37.92 -8.77
N ASP A 39 6.76 38.94 -8.65
CA ASP A 39 6.61 40.19 -9.39
C ASP A 39 7.11 40.03 -10.83
N THR A 40 6.24 40.02 -11.83
CA THR A 40 6.60 39.86 -13.25
C THR A 40 6.99 41.17 -13.95
N GLY A 41 7.08 42.30 -13.23
CA GLY A 41 7.56 43.59 -13.77
C GLY A 41 6.48 44.57 -14.23
N GLY A 42 5.21 44.36 -13.90
CA GLY A 42 4.13 45.35 -14.00
C GLY A 42 3.80 45.91 -15.40
N GLY A 43 4.35 45.32 -16.47
CA GLY A 43 4.06 45.74 -17.85
C GLY A 43 2.68 45.28 -18.30
N ASN A 44 1.84 46.19 -18.79
CA ASN A 44 0.52 45.91 -19.39
C ASN A 44 0.58 45.14 -20.74
N LEU A 45 1.72 44.51 -21.08
CA LEU A 45 1.91 43.83 -22.36
C LEU A 45 1.58 42.35 -22.20
N THR A 46 0.68 41.85 -23.05
CA THR A 46 0.37 40.42 -23.09
C THR A 46 1.49 39.65 -23.81
N LEU A 47 1.76 38.40 -23.41
CA LEU A 47 2.86 37.60 -23.98
C LEU A 47 2.78 37.44 -25.51
N ASP A 48 1.57 37.48 -26.07
CA ASP A 48 1.29 37.37 -27.51
C ASP A 48 1.72 38.64 -28.28
N GLU A 49 1.58 39.82 -27.67
CA GLU A 49 2.07 41.10 -28.22
C GLU A 49 3.60 41.21 -28.15
N ILE A 50 4.22 40.47 -27.25
CA ILE A 50 5.66 40.47 -27.03
C ILE A 50 6.35 39.54 -28.04
N LEU A 51 5.88 38.30 -28.18
CA LEU A 51 6.51 37.29 -29.04
C LEU A 51 6.33 37.57 -30.54
N LYS A 52 5.15 38.01 -30.99
CA LYS A 52 4.90 38.30 -32.42
C LYS A 52 5.55 39.58 -32.93
N ASN A 53 5.73 40.57 -32.05
CA ASN A 53 6.29 41.86 -32.46
C ASN A 53 7.82 41.91 -32.36
N GLN A 54 8.48 41.02 -31.59
CA GLN A 54 9.93 41.05 -31.42
C GLN A 54 10.68 40.85 -32.75
N ASP A 55 10.38 39.78 -33.50
CA ASP A 55 11.03 39.49 -34.78
C ASP A 55 10.71 40.53 -35.85
N LEU A 56 9.45 40.97 -35.90
CA LEU A 56 9.01 42.01 -36.82
C LEU A 56 9.72 43.35 -36.53
N LEU A 57 9.82 43.75 -35.26
CA LEU A 57 10.45 45.00 -34.86
C LEU A 57 11.98 44.95 -34.96
N ASN A 58 12.61 43.80 -34.70
CA ASN A 58 14.05 43.59 -34.97
C ASN A 58 14.35 43.78 -36.46
N GLN A 59 13.59 43.13 -37.35
CA GLN A 59 13.78 43.28 -38.79
C GLN A 59 13.51 44.70 -39.31
N ILE A 60 12.52 45.40 -38.74
CA ILE A 60 12.23 46.80 -39.08
C ILE A 60 13.34 47.73 -38.56
N SER A 61 13.81 47.50 -37.32
CA SER A 61 14.91 48.24 -36.72
C SER A 61 16.17 48.15 -37.58
N ASP A 62 16.64 46.93 -37.89
CA ASP A 62 17.87 46.71 -38.64
C ASP A 62 17.82 47.34 -40.05
N LYS A 63 16.66 47.25 -40.72
CA LYS A 63 16.47 47.85 -42.04
C LYS A 63 16.40 49.38 -41.97
N LEU A 64 15.73 49.96 -40.97
CA LEU A 64 15.65 51.41 -40.81
C LEU A 64 16.97 52.01 -40.35
N ASP A 65 17.73 51.32 -39.50
CA ASP A 65 19.06 51.74 -39.06
C ASP A 65 20.04 51.79 -40.24
N GLY A 66 20.04 50.76 -41.09
CA GLY A 66 20.83 50.75 -42.33
C GLY A 66 20.47 51.89 -43.29
N ILE A 67 19.18 52.14 -43.53
CA ILE A 67 18.73 53.24 -44.41
C ILE A 67 19.11 54.61 -43.83
N ASN A 68 18.96 54.81 -42.52
CA ASN A 68 19.28 56.06 -41.86
C ASN A 68 20.79 56.32 -41.84
N GLY A 69 21.61 55.27 -41.63
CA GLY A 69 23.07 55.32 -41.76
C GLY A 69 23.51 55.72 -43.17
N ASP A 70 23.00 55.04 -44.21
CA ASP A 70 23.30 55.34 -45.61
C ASP A 70 22.89 56.78 -45.99
N LEU A 71 21.73 57.24 -45.52
CA LEU A 71 21.23 58.59 -45.76
C LEU A 71 22.06 59.65 -45.02
N GLY A 72 22.50 59.34 -43.79
CA GLY A 72 23.40 60.17 -42.98
C GLY A 72 24.76 60.35 -43.64
N ASP A 73 25.33 59.27 -44.19
CA ASP A 73 26.58 59.30 -44.95
C ASP A 73 26.44 60.13 -46.23
N LEU A 74 25.31 60.01 -46.93
CA LEU A 74 25.03 60.79 -48.15
C LEU A 74 24.95 62.30 -47.87
N ILE A 75 24.35 62.69 -46.74
CA ILE A 75 24.29 64.08 -46.27
C ILE A 75 25.70 64.55 -45.86
N ALA A 76 26.47 63.72 -45.16
CA ALA A 76 27.82 64.04 -44.66
C ALA A 76 28.88 64.17 -45.76
N GLN A 77 28.69 63.52 -46.91
CA GLN A 77 29.60 63.61 -48.08
C GLN A 77 29.59 64.99 -48.78
N GLY A 78 28.69 65.90 -48.41
CA GLY A 78 28.84 67.35 -48.64
C GLY A 78 28.72 67.86 -50.08
N ASN A 79 28.52 66.99 -51.09
CA ASN A 79 28.45 67.36 -52.51
C ASN A 79 27.03 67.74 -53.00
N LEU A 80 26.10 68.04 -52.08
CA LEU A 80 24.69 68.29 -52.38
C LEU A 80 24.38 69.79 -52.37
N ASN A 81 23.38 70.22 -53.15
CA ASN A 81 22.90 71.60 -53.09
C ASN A 81 22.17 71.86 -51.75
N SER A 82 22.12 73.11 -51.29
CA SER A 82 21.61 73.43 -49.94
C SER A 82 20.11 73.13 -49.73
N GLU A 83 19.31 73.14 -50.80
CA GLU A 83 17.87 72.94 -50.73
C GLU A 83 17.53 71.44 -50.66
N LEU A 84 18.21 70.65 -51.49
CA LEU A 84 18.17 69.19 -51.46
C LEU A 84 18.71 68.64 -50.13
N THR A 85 19.76 69.25 -49.58
CA THR A 85 20.30 68.88 -48.25
C THR A 85 19.27 69.10 -47.14
N LYS A 86 18.47 70.17 -47.20
CA LYS A 86 17.42 70.43 -46.21
C LYS A 86 16.26 69.43 -46.29
N GLU A 87 15.83 69.06 -47.49
CA GLU A 87 14.78 68.04 -47.66
C GLU A 87 15.28 66.63 -47.28
N LEU A 88 16.53 66.29 -47.60
CA LEU A 88 17.17 65.05 -47.14
C LEU A 88 17.31 65.01 -45.61
N LEU A 89 17.66 66.13 -44.96
CA LEU A 89 17.69 66.24 -43.51
C LEU A 89 16.31 66.05 -42.86
N LYS A 90 15.22 66.53 -43.48
CA LYS A 90 13.86 66.26 -43.00
C LYS A 90 13.52 64.77 -43.08
N ILE A 91 13.82 64.13 -44.21
CA ILE A 91 13.59 62.68 -44.41
C ILE A 91 14.40 61.88 -43.38
N ALA A 92 15.67 62.24 -43.15
CA ALA A 92 16.51 61.63 -42.13
C ALA A 92 15.91 61.80 -40.73
N ASN A 93 15.41 63.00 -40.39
CA ASN A 93 14.78 63.24 -39.09
C ASN A 93 13.48 62.44 -38.91
N GLU A 94 12.64 62.31 -39.95
CA GLU A 94 11.42 61.49 -39.89
C GLU A 94 11.74 59.99 -39.78
N GLN A 95 12.73 59.49 -40.53
CA GLN A 95 13.22 58.12 -40.41
C GLN A 95 13.82 57.85 -39.03
N ASN A 96 14.57 58.80 -38.46
CA ASN A 96 15.14 58.67 -37.12
C ASN A 96 14.06 58.71 -36.03
N LEU A 97 13.01 59.53 -36.20
CA LEU A 97 11.83 59.49 -35.32
C LEU A 97 11.13 58.12 -35.38
N MET A 98 10.97 57.55 -36.58
CA MET A 98 10.37 56.23 -36.76
C MET A 98 11.23 55.12 -36.15
N LEU A 99 12.54 55.13 -36.39
CA LEU A 99 13.51 54.20 -35.80
C LEU A 99 13.53 54.30 -34.27
N ASN A 100 13.52 55.50 -33.70
CA ASN A 100 13.45 55.69 -32.25
C ASN A 100 12.15 55.15 -31.65
N ASN A 101 11.02 55.30 -32.33
CA ASN A 101 9.75 54.70 -31.89
C ASN A 101 9.77 53.17 -31.96
N VAL A 102 10.33 52.59 -33.03
CA VAL A 102 10.51 51.13 -33.18
C VAL A 102 11.45 50.60 -32.10
N ASN A 103 12.58 51.26 -31.86
CA ASN A 103 13.55 50.90 -30.82
C ASN A 103 12.97 51.04 -29.41
N ALA A 104 12.13 52.04 -29.15
CA ALA A 104 11.43 52.16 -27.87
C ALA A 104 10.47 50.99 -27.63
N GLN A 105 9.72 50.56 -28.66
CA GLN A 105 8.85 49.38 -28.58
C GLN A 105 9.66 48.08 -28.42
N LEU A 106 10.72 47.91 -29.20
CA LEU A 106 11.61 46.74 -29.14
C LEU A 106 12.34 46.64 -27.79
N ASN A 107 12.84 47.74 -27.25
CA ASN A 107 13.45 47.78 -25.92
C ASN A 107 12.43 47.47 -24.82
N SER A 108 11.18 47.92 -24.96
CA SER A 108 10.10 47.54 -24.04
C SER A 108 9.80 46.04 -24.09
N ILE A 109 9.75 45.45 -25.29
CA ILE A 109 9.54 44.02 -25.51
C ILE A 109 10.70 43.20 -24.95
N ASN A 110 11.95 43.56 -25.28
CA ASN A 110 13.15 42.88 -24.79
C ASN A 110 13.32 43.01 -23.28
N SER A 111 13.04 44.18 -22.71
CA SER A 111 13.04 44.39 -21.25
C SER A 111 11.99 43.53 -20.56
N THR A 112 10.79 43.42 -21.16
CA THR A 112 9.71 42.58 -20.64
C THR A 112 10.06 41.11 -20.77
N LEU A 113 10.57 40.61 -21.91
CA LEU A 113 11.02 39.22 -22.06
C LEU A 113 12.12 38.84 -21.07
N ASN A 114 13.15 39.69 -20.94
CA ASN A 114 14.28 39.44 -20.05
C ASN A 114 13.91 39.50 -18.56
N THR A 115 12.77 40.11 -18.20
CA THR A 115 12.27 40.17 -16.82
C THR A 115 11.19 39.13 -16.55
N TYR A 116 10.24 39.00 -17.47
CA TYR A 116 9.04 38.16 -17.38
C TYR A 116 9.40 36.68 -17.45
N LEU A 117 10.12 36.28 -18.51
CA LEU A 117 10.32 34.88 -18.83
C LEU A 117 11.16 34.15 -17.75
N PRO A 118 12.28 34.71 -17.24
CA PRO A 118 13.02 34.07 -16.15
C PRO A 118 12.22 33.91 -14.86
N LYS A 119 11.35 34.88 -14.54
CA LYS A 119 10.54 34.83 -13.32
C LYS A 119 9.40 33.83 -13.45
N ILE A 120 8.75 33.75 -14.61
CA ILE A 120 7.72 32.76 -14.89
C ILE A 120 8.30 31.35 -14.93
N THR A 121 9.41 31.10 -15.62
CA THR A 121 9.99 29.76 -15.68
C THR A 121 10.48 29.29 -14.31
N SER A 122 11.05 30.20 -13.50
CA SER A 122 11.39 29.91 -12.11
C SER A 122 10.15 29.60 -11.26
N MET A 123 9.08 30.40 -11.38
CA MET A 123 7.82 30.19 -10.68
C MET A 123 7.20 28.84 -11.05
N LEU A 124 7.08 28.52 -12.35
CA LEU A 124 6.52 27.25 -12.83
C LEU A 124 7.37 26.05 -12.39
N SER A 125 8.70 26.19 -12.38
CA SER A 125 9.61 25.17 -11.85
C SER A 125 9.33 24.86 -10.38
N GLU A 126 9.12 25.91 -9.57
CA GLU A 126 8.83 25.77 -8.14
C GLU A 126 7.42 25.21 -7.89
N VAL A 127 6.41 25.68 -8.64
CA VAL A 127 5.05 25.12 -8.64
C VAL A 127 5.11 23.62 -8.94
N MET A 128 5.80 23.20 -10.00
CA MET A 128 5.90 21.79 -10.36
C MET A 128 6.53 20.96 -9.24
N LYS A 129 7.64 21.41 -8.65
CA LYS A 129 8.31 20.68 -7.57
C LYS A 129 7.42 20.50 -6.34
N GLN A 130 6.76 21.57 -5.90
CA GLN A 130 5.88 21.49 -4.73
C GLN A 130 4.60 20.71 -5.03
N ASN A 131 4.05 20.83 -6.25
CA ASN A 131 2.88 20.08 -6.67
C ASN A 131 3.17 18.58 -6.85
N TYR A 132 4.40 18.21 -7.24
CA TYR A 132 4.83 16.82 -7.32
C TYR A 132 4.81 16.14 -5.95
N VAL A 133 5.33 16.79 -4.91
CA VAL A 133 5.29 16.29 -3.53
C VAL A 133 3.85 16.05 -3.06
N LEU A 134 2.96 17.01 -3.34
CA LEU A 134 1.54 16.92 -3.03
C LEU A 134 0.83 15.81 -3.83
N SER A 135 1.20 15.61 -5.09
CA SER A 135 0.62 14.56 -5.95
C SER A 135 0.99 13.16 -5.47
N LEU A 136 2.23 12.95 -5.03
CA LEU A 136 2.67 11.69 -4.44
C LEU A 136 1.84 11.29 -3.22
N GLN A 137 1.39 12.26 -2.42
CA GLN A 137 0.54 12.00 -1.25
C GLN A 137 -0.87 11.48 -1.59
N ILE A 138 -1.36 11.72 -2.82
CA ILE A 138 -2.71 11.34 -3.26
C ILE A 138 -2.71 10.21 -4.28
N GLU A 139 -1.59 9.93 -4.94
CA GLU A 139 -1.48 8.84 -5.92
C GLU A 139 -1.93 7.49 -5.31
N PHE A 140 -1.46 7.21 -4.09
CA PHE A 140 -1.88 6.02 -3.33
C PHE A 140 -3.39 5.94 -3.10
N LEU A 141 -4.05 7.07 -2.79
CA LEU A 141 -5.49 7.13 -2.54
C LEU A 141 -6.32 6.98 -3.81
N SER A 142 -5.76 7.39 -4.95
CA SER A 142 -6.40 7.23 -6.26
C SER A 142 -6.49 5.76 -6.66
N GLU A 143 -5.47 4.95 -6.34
CA GLU A 143 -5.50 3.50 -6.57
C GLU A 143 -6.51 2.79 -5.67
N GLN A 144 -6.59 3.14 -4.39
CA GLN A 144 -7.63 2.62 -3.49
C GLN A 144 -9.04 2.94 -4.01
N LEU A 145 -9.24 4.16 -4.51
CA LEU A 145 -10.53 4.54 -5.09
C LEU A 145 -10.83 3.78 -6.39
N GLN A 146 -9.82 3.47 -7.19
CA GLN A 146 -9.97 2.63 -8.38
C GLN A 146 -10.40 1.20 -8.01
N GLU A 147 -9.87 0.61 -6.92
CA GLU A 147 -10.32 -0.71 -6.44
C GLU A 147 -11.81 -0.69 -6.06
N ILE A 148 -12.28 0.38 -5.40
CA ILE A 148 -13.71 0.56 -5.10
C ILE A 148 -14.51 0.68 -6.39
N SER A 149 -14.02 1.46 -7.36
CA SER A 149 -14.68 1.64 -8.66
C SER A 149 -14.80 0.33 -9.44
N ASP A 150 -13.77 -0.52 -9.41
CA ASP A 150 -13.76 -1.80 -10.14
C ASP A 150 -14.78 -2.80 -9.56
N LYS A 151 -15.13 -2.67 -8.28
CA LYS A 151 -16.12 -3.53 -7.58
C LYS A 151 -17.55 -2.97 -7.56
N LEU A 152 -17.77 -1.80 -8.16
CA LEU A 152 -19.09 -1.19 -8.26
C LEU A 152 -19.89 -1.72 -9.46
N ASP A 153 -20.80 -2.67 -9.21
CA ASP A 153 -21.80 -3.10 -10.19
C ASP A 153 -22.93 -2.05 -10.32
N VAL A 154 -22.87 -1.22 -11.36
CA VAL A 154 -23.74 -0.03 -11.59
C VAL A 154 -25.17 -0.38 -12.10
N ILE A 155 -25.60 -1.64 -12.07
CA ILE A 155 -26.73 -2.10 -12.91
C ILE A 155 -28.14 -1.76 -12.35
N ASN A 156 -28.27 -1.26 -11.11
CA ASN A 156 -29.57 -0.81 -10.59
C ASN A 156 -29.43 0.40 -9.64
N LEU A 157 -29.10 1.57 -10.18
CA LEU A 157 -28.92 2.80 -9.41
C LEU A 157 -30.20 3.63 -9.33
N ASN A 158 -30.53 4.09 -8.12
CA ASN A 158 -31.64 4.99 -7.83
C ASN A 158 -31.48 6.33 -8.58
N VAL A 159 -32.60 7.02 -8.83
CA VAL A 159 -32.64 8.34 -9.52
C VAL A 159 -31.68 9.36 -8.89
N LEU A 160 -31.55 9.37 -7.55
CA LEU A 160 -30.66 10.27 -6.81
C LEU A 160 -29.17 10.02 -7.08
N ILE A 161 -28.78 8.77 -7.32
CA ILE A 161 -27.39 8.43 -7.64
C ILE A 161 -27.08 8.89 -9.06
N ASN A 162 -27.97 8.55 -10.01
CA ASN A 162 -27.84 8.96 -11.40
C ASN A 162 -27.84 10.48 -11.57
N SER A 163 -28.65 11.22 -10.79
CA SER A 163 -28.65 12.68 -10.82
C SER A 163 -27.31 13.24 -10.36
N THR A 164 -26.76 12.79 -9.23
CA THR A 164 -25.44 13.26 -8.77
C THR A 164 -24.32 12.93 -9.75
N LEU A 165 -24.33 11.75 -10.38
CA LEU A 165 -23.36 11.40 -11.42
C LEU A 165 -23.48 12.33 -12.63
N THR A 166 -24.71 12.61 -13.09
CA THR A 166 -24.96 13.52 -14.21
C THR A 166 -24.53 14.95 -13.91
N GLU A 167 -24.71 15.40 -12.67
CA GLU A 167 -24.36 16.75 -12.23
C GLU A 167 -22.85 16.93 -12.01
N ILE A 168 -22.16 15.95 -11.40
CA ILE A 168 -20.73 16.11 -11.06
C ILE A 168 -19.78 15.77 -12.22
N THR A 169 -20.15 14.84 -13.11
CA THR A 169 -19.25 14.31 -14.14
C THR A 169 -18.67 15.38 -15.07
N PRO A 170 -19.45 16.34 -15.61
CA PRO A 170 -18.90 17.38 -16.49
C PRO A 170 -17.84 18.23 -15.80
N ALA A 171 -18.10 18.64 -14.56
CA ALA A 171 -17.15 19.43 -13.77
C ALA A 171 -15.91 18.63 -13.40
N TYR A 172 -16.08 17.38 -12.94
CA TYR A 172 -14.97 16.48 -12.63
C TYR A 172 -14.05 16.26 -13.84
N GLN A 173 -14.61 15.97 -15.02
CA GLN A 173 -13.83 15.75 -16.24
C GLN A 173 -13.04 17.00 -16.65
N ARG A 174 -13.66 18.18 -16.58
CA ARG A 174 -13.01 19.44 -16.92
C ARG A 174 -11.89 19.79 -15.96
N ILE A 175 -12.15 19.70 -14.66
CA ILE A 175 -11.15 20.00 -13.63
C ILE A 175 -9.97 19.03 -13.73
N LYS A 176 -10.24 17.72 -13.85
CA LYS A 176 -9.20 16.71 -14.01
C LYS A 176 -8.35 16.96 -15.24
N TYR A 177 -8.97 17.14 -16.40
CA TYR A 177 -8.24 17.39 -17.64
C TYR A 177 -7.36 18.65 -17.57
N VAL A 178 -7.89 19.75 -17.03
CA VAL A 178 -7.14 21.02 -16.93
C VAL A 178 -5.95 20.86 -15.96
N ASN A 179 -6.14 20.21 -14.81
CA ASN A 179 -5.06 19.97 -13.86
C ASN A 179 -3.97 19.08 -14.47
N ASP A 180 -4.35 17.95 -15.07
CA ASP A 180 -3.42 17.00 -15.69
C ASP A 180 -2.66 17.66 -16.84
N LYS A 181 -3.35 18.43 -17.70
CA LYS A 181 -2.72 19.12 -18.84
C LYS A 181 -1.81 20.26 -18.39
N PHE A 182 -2.15 20.97 -17.31
CA PHE A 182 -1.28 21.99 -16.73
C PHE A 182 -0.01 21.36 -16.14
N ASP A 183 -0.14 20.27 -15.39
CA ASP A 183 1.01 19.55 -14.83
C ASP A 183 1.93 19.01 -15.95
N GLU A 184 1.34 18.46 -17.03
CA GLU A 184 2.07 18.01 -18.22
C GLU A 184 2.87 19.16 -18.86
N LEU A 185 2.22 20.27 -19.22
CA LEU A 185 2.86 21.39 -19.90
C LEU A 185 3.91 22.10 -19.02
N THR A 186 3.66 22.24 -17.72
CA THR A 186 4.65 22.86 -16.81
C THR A 186 5.87 21.97 -16.54
N SER A 187 5.75 20.66 -16.80
CA SER A 187 6.89 19.73 -16.73
C SER A 187 7.80 19.84 -17.95
N THR A 188 7.26 20.14 -19.13
CA THR A 188 7.99 20.19 -20.42
C THR A 188 8.63 21.55 -20.73
N VAL A 189 8.13 22.64 -20.14
CA VAL A 189 8.70 23.99 -20.33
C VAL A 189 10.17 24.04 -19.88
N GLU A 190 11.05 24.52 -20.76
CA GLU A 190 12.49 24.72 -20.48
C GLU A 190 12.68 25.70 -19.32
N LYS A 191 13.42 25.24 -18.30
CA LYS A 191 13.55 25.90 -17.00
C LYS A 191 14.84 26.70 -16.88
N ASN A 192 15.75 26.55 -17.86
CA ASN A 192 16.99 27.29 -17.90
C ASN A 192 16.83 28.62 -18.67
N PRO A 193 16.75 29.77 -17.97
CA PRO A 193 16.58 31.07 -18.63
C PRO A 193 17.75 31.45 -19.53
N LYS A 194 18.92 30.79 -19.43
CA LYS A 194 20.11 31.06 -20.26
C LYS A 194 20.02 30.46 -21.66
N ILE A 195 19.25 29.39 -21.85
CA ILE A 195 19.01 28.82 -23.19
C ILE A 195 18.08 29.75 -24.00
N ASN A 196 17.28 30.55 -23.29
CA ASN A 196 16.24 31.43 -23.85
C ASN A 196 16.76 32.80 -24.34
N GLN A 197 18.08 33.01 -24.43
CA GLN A 197 18.67 34.31 -24.83
C GLN A 197 19.41 34.27 -26.18
N ASP A 198 20.00 33.13 -26.57
CA ASP A 198 20.88 33.08 -27.75
C ASP A 198 20.37 32.20 -28.91
N ASN A 199 19.42 31.28 -28.69
CA ASN A 199 18.70 30.51 -29.73
C ASN A 199 17.48 29.81 -29.10
N PHE A 200 16.28 30.38 -29.22
CA PHE A 200 15.06 29.63 -28.91
C PHE A 200 14.96 28.45 -29.89
N THR A 201 14.89 27.22 -29.38
CA THR A 201 14.44 26.09 -30.19
C THR A 201 12.93 26.20 -30.37
N GLU A 202 12.42 25.74 -31.52
CA GLU A 202 10.98 25.75 -31.85
C GLU A 202 10.16 25.09 -30.73
N ASP A 203 10.65 23.95 -30.21
CA ASP A 203 10.05 23.21 -29.10
C ASP A 203 9.84 24.03 -27.81
N VAL A 204 10.72 24.99 -27.49
CA VAL A 204 10.58 25.80 -26.25
C VAL A 204 9.49 26.86 -26.41
N ILE A 205 9.40 27.46 -27.60
CA ILE A 205 8.36 28.44 -27.92
C ILE A 205 7.00 27.74 -27.99
N ASP A 206 6.93 26.56 -28.60
CA ASP A 206 5.70 25.79 -28.73
C ASP A 206 5.15 25.38 -27.35
N ASN A 207 5.99 24.83 -26.46
CA ASN A 207 5.57 24.48 -25.10
C ASN A 207 5.06 25.69 -24.29
N LEU A 208 5.70 26.86 -24.43
CA LEU A 208 5.27 28.08 -23.76
C LEU A 208 3.95 28.60 -24.36
N THR A 209 3.80 28.49 -25.68
CA THR A 209 2.59 28.88 -26.41
C THR A 209 1.40 28.04 -25.99
N ASP A 210 1.54 26.71 -26.00
CA ASP A 210 0.53 25.76 -25.54
C ASP A 210 0.08 26.04 -24.10
N LEU A 211 1.03 26.31 -23.19
CA LEU A 211 0.72 26.67 -21.82
C LEU A 211 -0.06 27.99 -21.72
N THR A 212 0.25 28.98 -22.57
CA THR A 212 -0.48 30.24 -22.60
C THR A 212 -1.87 30.11 -23.22
N GLU A 213 -2.04 29.23 -24.21
CA GLU A 213 -3.35 28.92 -24.79
C GLU A 213 -4.24 28.22 -23.76
N LEU A 214 -3.69 27.25 -23.02
CA LEU A 214 -4.38 26.64 -21.89
C LEU A 214 -4.78 27.71 -20.86
N ALA A 215 -3.86 28.59 -20.48
CA ALA A 215 -4.16 29.66 -19.52
C ALA A 215 -5.30 30.57 -20.00
N ARG A 216 -5.32 30.96 -21.29
CA ARG A 216 -6.41 31.77 -21.87
C ARG A 216 -7.75 31.05 -21.80
N SER A 217 -7.76 29.75 -22.06
CA SER A 217 -8.95 28.91 -21.96
C SER A 217 -9.46 28.84 -20.51
N VAL A 218 -8.56 28.63 -19.55
CA VAL A 218 -8.88 28.53 -18.12
C VAL A 218 -9.41 29.85 -17.54
N THR A 219 -8.85 31.00 -17.93
CA THR A 219 -9.24 32.31 -17.40
C THR A 219 -10.31 33.02 -18.23
N ARG A 220 -10.96 32.32 -19.16
CA ARG A 220 -11.96 32.94 -20.03
C ARG A 220 -13.23 33.27 -19.24
N ASN A 221 -13.73 34.49 -19.42
CA ASN A 221 -14.99 34.94 -18.84
C ASN A 221 -16.16 34.56 -19.76
N ASP A 222 -16.61 33.32 -19.71
CA ASP A 222 -17.81 32.83 -20.38
C ASP A 222 -18.72 32.01 -19.45
N MET A 223 -19.89 31.62 -19.96
CA MET A 223 -20.91 30.88 -19.18
C MET A 223 -20.42 29.50 -18.74
N ASP A 224 -19.52 28.88 -19.52
CA ASP A 224 -18.95 27.56 -19.26
C ASP A 224 -17.49 27.69 -18.76
N SER A 225 -17.22 28.75 -17.99
CA SER A 225 -15.87 29.05 -17.50
C SER A 225 -15.34 28.01 -16.52
N PHE A 226 -14.02 27.96 -16.35
CA PHE A 226 -13.40 27.06 -15.38
C PHE A 226 -13.87 27.32 -13.95
N GLU A 227 -14.04 28.59 -13.56
CA GLU A 227 -14.61 28.99 -12.27
C GLU A 227 -16.04 28.47 -12.07
N PHE A 228 -16.86 28.48 -13.12
CA PHE A 228 -18.19 27.89 -13.08
C PHE A 228 -18.13 26.38 -12.80
N TYR A 229 -17.22 25.64 -13.45
CA TYR A 229 -17.05 24.21 -13.17
C TYR A 229 -16.51 23.94 -11.76
N ILE A 230 -15.58 24.74 -11.25
CA ILE A 230 -15.11 24.62 -9.85
C ILE A 230 -16.27 24.87 -8.87
N LYS A 231 -17.11 25.87 -9.14
CA LYS A 231 -18.25 26.21 -8.27
C LYS A 231 -19.33 25.14 -8.30
N THR A 232 -19.71 24.67 -9.48
CA THR A 232 -20.71 23.59 -9.62
C THR A 232 -20.22 22.28 -9.03
N PHE A 233 -18.93 21.96 -9.15
CA PHE A 233 -18.32 20.82 -8.47
C PHE A 233 -18.52 20.90 -6.95
N HIS A 234 -18.19 22.05 -6.34
CA HIS A 234 -18.43 22.30 -4.92
C HIS A 234 -19.91 22.19 -4.54
N ASP A 235 -20.80 22.83 -5.31
CA ASP A 235 -22.22 22.82 -5.03
C ASP A 235 -22.79 21.39 -5.03
N VAL A 236 -22.36 20.52 -5.95
CA VAL A 236 -22.75 19.10 -5.96
C VAL A 236 -22.10 18.33 -4.80
N MET A 237 -20.86 18.64 -4.41
CA MET A 237 -20.19 18.03 -3.26
C MET A 237 -20.94 18.23 -1.95
N ILE A 238 -21.50 19.42 -1.73
CA ILE A 238 -22.27 19.76 -0.52
C ILE A 238 -23.79 19.58 -0.67
N GLY A 239 -24.26 19.14 -1.84
CA GLY A 239 -25.68 18.95 -2.12
C GLY A 239 -26.47 20.24 -2.28
N ASN A 240 -25.83 21.35 -2.65
CA ASN A 240 -26.49 22.57 -3.11
C ASN A 240 -26.93 22.45 -4.57
N ASN A 241 -27.72 21.41 -4.86
CA ASN A 241 -28.25 21.08 -6.18
C ASN A 241 -29.77 20.85 -6.13
N LEU A 242 -30.36 20.55 -7.29
CA LEU A 242 -31.81 20.42 -7.44
C LEU A 242 -32.44 19.44 -6.45
N PHE A 243 -31.73 18.36 -6.13
CA PHE A 243 -32.22 17.27 -5.26
C PHE A 243 -31.75 17.37 -3.81
N SER A 244 -31.04 18.44 -3.44
CA SER A 244 -30.42 18.58 -2.12
C SER A 244 -29.58 17.36 -1.72
N ARG A 245 -28.86 16.81 -2.70
CA ARG A 245 -28.19 15.52 -2.60
C ARG A 245 -26.69 15.70 -2.79
N SER A 246 -25.92 15.59 -1.71
CA SER A 246 -24.46 15.66 -1.77
C SER A 246 -23.86 14.45 -2.48
N ALA A 247 -22.81 14.68 -3.26
CA ALA A 247 -22.02 13.60 -3.85
C ALA A 247 -21.44 12.67 -2.78
N LEU A 248 -21.06 13.23 -1.62
CA LEU A 248 -20.60 12.46 -0.46
C LEU A 248 -21.68 11.49 0.05
N LYS A 249 -22.95 11.90 0.09
CA LYS A 249 -24.05 11.01 0.47
C LYS A 249 -24.25 9.91 -0.56
N THR A 250 -24.19 10.23 -1.84
CA THR A 250 -24.23 9.22 -2.90
C THR A 250 -23.09 8.22 -2.79
N ALA A 251 -21.86 8.67 -2.58
CA ALA A 251 -20.71 7.80 -2.38
C ALA A 251 -20.89 6.89 -1.16
N SER A 252 -21.37 7.43 -0.03
CA SER A 252 -21.64 6.63 1.17
C SER A 252 -22.66 5.51 0.92
N GLU A 253 -23.74 5.78 0.21
CA GLU A 253 -24.76 4.78 -0.10
C GLU A 253 -24.29 3.75 -1.12
N LEU A 254 -23.36 4.11 -2.01
CA LEU A 254 -22.73 3.16 -2.91
C LEU A 254 -21.78 2.24 -2.14
N ILE A 255 -20.91 2.80 -1.31
CA ILE A 255 -19.89 2.08 -0.54
C ILE A 255 -20.51 1.16 0.52
N ALA A 256 -21.59 1.58 1.18
CA ALA A 256 -22.28 0.79 2.21
C ALA A 256 -23.12 -0.38 1.66
N LYS A 257 -23.11 -0.63 0.33
CA LYS A 257 -23.82 -1.79 -0.23
C LYS A 257 -23.08 -3.08 0.12
N GLU A 258 -23.82 -4.07 0.63
CA GLU A 258 -23.30 -5.37 1.08
C GLU A 258 -22.44 -6.12 0.04
N ASN A 259 -22.66 -5.88 -1.26
CA ASN A 259 -21.93 -6.56 -2.33
C ASN A 259 -20.50 -6.00 -2.55
N ILE A 260 -20.14 -4.88 -1.92
CA ILE A 260 -18.83 -4.27 -2.07
C ILE A 260 -17.93 -4.72 -0.92
N HIS A 261 -16.94 -5.53 -1.26
CA HIS A 261 -15.90 -5.97 -0.31
C HIS A 261 -14.56 -5.37 -0.75
N THR A 262 -14.17 -4.26 -0.15
CA THR A 262 -12.85 -3.62 -0.31
C THR A 262 -12.12 -3.60 1.02
N MET A 263 -10.82 -3.30 1.01
CA MET A 263 -10.11 -2.99 2.25
C MET A 263 -10.69 -1.71 2.88
N GLY A 264 -10.48 -1.54 4.19
CA GLY A 264 -10.98 -0.36 4.93
C GLY A 264 -12.44 -0.46 5.36
N SER A 265 -12.83 0.48 6.23
CA SER A 265 -14.22 0.64 6.66
C SER A 265 -14.99 1.58 5.73
N GLU A 266 -16.31 1.68 5.93
CA GLU A 266 -17.12 2.69 5.24
C GLU A 266 -16.60 4.11 5.51
N ILE A 267 -16.18 4.40 6.75
CA ILE A 267 -15.56 5.68 7.12
C ILE A 267 -14.31 5.94 6.29
N GLY A 268 -13.40 4.97 6.27
CA GLY A 268 -12.14 5.10 5.53
C GLY A 268 -12.37 5.31 4.04
N ASN A 269 -13.26 4.52 3.43
CA ASN A 269 -13.53 4.57 2.00
C ASN A 269 -14.23 5.87 1.57
N VAL A 270 -15.21 6.36 2.33
CA VAL A 270 -15.87 7.65 2.03
C VAL A 270 -14.93 8.83 2.31
N TYR A 271 -14.10 8.75 3.35
CA TYR A 271 -13.08 9.78 3.60
C TYR A 271 -12.02 9.82 2.49
N THR A 272 -11.54 8.68 2.00
CA THR A 272 -10.65 8.59 0.83
C THR A 272 -11.29 9.23 -0.41
N PHE A 273 -12.57 8.97 -0.67
CA PHE A 273 -13.32 9.63 -1.74
C PHE A 273 -13.34 11.16 -1.56
N MET A 274 -13.61 11.65 -0.34
CA MET A 274 -13.58 13.09 -0.05
C MET A 274 -12.18 13.69 -0.27
N VAL A 275 -11.11 13.02 0.17
CA VAL A 275 -9.73 13.48 -0.01
C VAL A 275 -9.40 13.66 -1.50
N VAL A 276 -9.75 12.70 -2.35
CA VAL A 276 -9.48 12.79 -3.79
C VAL A 276 -10.19 13.99 -4.43
N LEU A 277 -11.48 14.19 -4.12
CA LEU A 277 -12.28 15.27 -4.70
C LEU A 277 -11.88 16.66 -4.19
N THR A 278 -11.62 16.79 -2.89
CA THR A 278 -11.13 18.04 -2.30
C THR A 278 -9.75 18.42 -2.82
N SER A 279 -8.86 17.43 -3.01
CA SER A 279 -7.54 17.65 -3.58
C SER A 279 -7.59 18.08 -5.04
N LEU A 280 -8.50 17.49 -5.83
CA LEU A 280 -8.76 17.87 -7.21
C LEU A 280 -9.19 19.35 -7.29
N GLN A 281 -10.09 19.78 -6.40
CA GLN A 281 -10.56 21.15 -6.33
C GLN A 281 -9.46 22.12 -5.88
N ALA A 282 -8.67 21.76 -4.86
CA ALA A 282 -7.56 22.60 -4.38
C ALA A 282 -6.50 22.80 -5.48
N LYS A 283 -6.15 21.74 -6.22
CA LYS A 283 -5.30 21.85 -7.42
C LYS A 283 -5.93 22.76 -8.49
N ALA A 284 -7.25 22.71 -8.69
CA ALA A 284 -7.92 23.57 -9.66
C ALA A 284 -7.73 25.07 -9.34
N PHE A 285 -7.83 25.45 -8.06
CA PHE A 285 -7.55 26.82 -7.61
C PHE A 285 -6.08 27.22 -7.80
N LEU A 286 -5.15 26.29 -7.58
CA LEU A 286 -3.72 26.50 -7.87
C LEU A 286 -3.50 26.76 -9.37
N THR A 287 -4.03 25.90 -10.24
CA THR A 287 -3.91 26.03 -11.69
C THR A 287 -4.52 27.35 -12.17
N LEU A 288 -5.71 27.71 -11.69
CA LEU A 288 -6.33 29.00 -12.01
C LEU A 288 -5.45 30.19 -11.60
N THR A 289 -4.87 30.14 -10.40
CA THR A 289 -3.96 31.18 -9.89
C THR A 289 -2.71 31.30 -10.76
N ALA A 290 -2.09 30.17 -11.10
CA ALA A 290 -0.92 30.14 -11.96
C ALA A 290 -1.22 30.66 -13.38
N CYS A 291 -2.35 30.25 -13.99
CA CYS A 291 -2.79 30.72 -15.30
C CYS A 291 -3.05 32.23 -15.32
N ARG A 292 -3.68 32.79 -14.28
CA ARG A 292 -3.85 34.25 -14.16
C ARG A 292 -2.52 34.98 -14.12
N LYS A 293 -1.56 34.45 -13.35
CA LYS A 293 -0.22 35.03 -13.25
C LYS A 293 0.55 34.95 -14.57
N LEU A 294 0.43 33.82 -15.27
CA LEU A 294 1.00 33.60 -16.60
C LEU A 294 0.42 34.50 -17.69
N LEU A 295 -0.75 35.08 -17.48
CA LEU A 295 -1.35 36.05 -18.40
C LEU A 295 -1.19 37.50 -17.93
N GLY A 296 -0.52 37.74 -16.81
CA GLY A 296 -0.38 39.08 -16.23
C GLY A 296 -1.71 39.71 -15.80
N LEU A 297 -2.73 38.89 -15.51
CA LEU A 297 -4.01 39.38 -15.03
C LEU A 297 -3.90 39.84 -13.56
N THR A 298 -4.84 40.66 -13.11
CA THR A 298 -4.90 41.09 -11.70
C THR A 298 -4.97 39.87 -10.78
N ASP A 299 -4.12 39.86 -9.75
CA ASP A 299 -4.10 38.80 -8.75
C ASP A 299 -5.45 38.76 -7.99
N ILE A 300 -6.08 37.58 -7.94
CA ILE A 300 -7.27 37.30 -7.13
C ILE A 300 -6.90 36.24 -6.12
N ASP A 301 -7.06 36.55 -4.84
CA ASP A 301 -6.76 35.61 -3.76
C ASP A 301 -7.87 34.56 -3.62
N TYR A 302 -7.77 33.47 -4.38
CA TYR A 302 -8.69 32.33 -4.26
C TYR A 302 -8.47 31.50 -2.99
N THR A 303 -7.46 31.78 -2.16
CA THR A 303 -7.19 30.94 -0.97
C THR A 303 -8.35 31.00 0.02
N GLN A 304 -9.04 32.15 0.14
CA GLN A 304 -10.22 32.28 0.98
C GLN A 304 -11.37 31.40 0.46
N ILE A 305 -11.69 31.50 -0.83
CA ILE A 305 -12.78 30.76 -1.47
C ILE A 305 -12.51 29.25 -1.42
N MET A 306 -11.27 28.84 -1.71
CA MET A 306 -10.84 27.45 -1.61
C MET A 306 -11.09 26.92 -0.19
N ASN A 307 -10.58 27.62 0.84
CA ASN A 307 -10.74 27.16 2.22
C ASN A 307 -12.21 27.15 2.66
N GLU A 308 -13.02 28.13 2.27
CA GLU A 308 -14.46 28.14 2.54
C GLU A 308 -15.15 26.92 1.94
N ASN A 309 -14.87 26.59 0.67
CA ASN A 309 -15.44 25.42 0.01
C ASN A 309 -15.03 24.12 0.71
N LEU A 310 -13.73 23.91 0.93
CA LEU A 310 -13.20 22.70 1.55
C LEU A 310 -13.72 22.52 2.99
N ASN A 311 -13.85 23.60 3.76
CA ASN A 311 -14.39 23.54 5.12
C ASN A 311 -15.86 23.14 5.13
N ARG A 312 -16.67 23.64 4.18
CA ARG A 312 -18.08 23.25 4.07
C ARG A 312 -18.24 21.80 3.65
N GLU A 313 -17.38 21.29 2.78
CA GLU A 313 -17.36 19.87 2.39
C GLU A 313 -17.00 18.97 3.58
N LYS A 314 -15.99 19.36 4.37
CA LYS A 314 -15.64 18.67 5.62
C LYS A 314 -16.77 18.71 6.64
N GLU A 315 -17.48 19.83 6.74
CA GLU A 315 -18.63 19.97 7.64
C GLU A 315 -19.82 19.09 7.21
N GLU A 316 -20.13 19.05 5.91
CA GLU A 316 -21.13 18.13 5.33
C GLU A 316 -20.78 16.67 5.67
N PHE A 317 -19.51 16.27 5.44
CA PHE A 317 -19.04 14.94 5.82
C PHE A 317 -19.21 14.68 7.32
N ARG A 318 -18.73 15.58 8.17
CA ARG A 318 -18.74 15.43 9.63
C ARG A 318 -20.15 15.32 10.21
N LEU A 319 -21.08 16.15 9.75
CA LEU A 319 -22.42 16.27 10.36
C LEU A 319 -23.43 15.30 9.75
N ASN A 320 -23.41 15.11 8.43
CA ASN A 320 -24.50 14.44 7.71
C ASN A 320 -24.13 13.04 7.21
N ILE A 321 -22.83 12.73 7.09
CA ILE A 321 -22.35 11.47 6.51
C ILE A 321 -21.71 10.58 7.57
N LEU A 322 -20.63 11.05 8.20
CA LEU A 322 -19.78 10.30 9.13
C LEU A 322 -20.53 9.56 10.26
N PRO A 323 -21.58 10.12 10.90
CA PRO A 323 -22.31 9.43 11.96
C PRO A 323 -23.07 8.19 11.48
N THR A 324 -23.34 8.08 10.17
CA THR A 324 -24.08 6.96 9.57
C THR A 324 -23.19 5.83 9.06
N LEU A 325 -21.87 6.05 9.01
CA LEU A 325 -20.91 5.11 8.45
C LEU A 325 -20.39 4.14 9.52
N SER A 326 -20.23 2.88 9.17
CA SER A 326 -19.57 1.87 9.98
C SER A 326 -18.04 2.06 10.02
N ASN A 327 -17.44 1.82 11.19
CA ASN A 327 -15.98 1.67 11.35
C ASN A 327 -15.51 0.21 11.35
N ASP A 328 -16.40 -0.73 11.00
CA ASP A 328 -16.04 -2.13 10.77
C ASP A 328 -15.24 -2.26 9.46
N PHE A 329 -14.18 -3.04 9.48
CA PHE A 329 -13.42 -3.46 8.29
C PHE A 329 -13.22 -4.98 8.31
N SER A 330 -13.13 -5.60 7.13
CA SER A 330 -12.93 -7.05 6.98
C SER A 330 -11.99 -7.40 5.83
N ASN A 331 -11.66 -8.68 5.65
CA ASN A 331 -10.91 -9.11 4.46
C ASN A 331 -11.68 -8.83 3.16
N PRO A 332 -11.04 -8.30 2.12
CA PRO A 332 -11.69 -7.96 0.85
C PRO A 332 -11.93 -9.17 -0.04
N ASN A 333 -11.08 -10.21 0.08
CA ASN A 333 -11.07 -11.36 -0.82
C ASN A 333 -11.03 -12.67 -0.02
N TYR A 334 -11.20 -13.77 -0.75
CA TYR A 334 -11.09 -15.13 -0.22
C TYR A 334 -10.24 -15.99 -1.16
N THR A 335 -9.64 -17.05 -0.63
CA THR A 335 -8.93 -18.04 -1.42
C THR A 335 -9.28 -19.44 -0.94
N GLU A 336 -9.52 -20.35 -1.88
CA GLU A 336 -9.82 -21.74 -1.57
C GLU A 336 -8.54 -22.44 -1.12
N THR A 337 -8.56 -23.02 0.09
CA THR A 337 -7.34 -23.55 0.72
C THR A 337 -7.65 -24.75 1.62
N LEU A 338 -6.78 -25.77 1.54
CA LEU A 338 -6.76 -26.92 2.43
C LEU A 338 -5.83 -26.65 3.62
N GLY A 339 -6.29 -26.96 4.83
CA GLY A 339 -5.49 -26.84 6.06
C GLY A 339 -4.94 -28.18 6.56
N SER A 340 -5.08 -28.43 7.86
CA SER A 340 -4.61 -29.67 8.51
C SER A 340 -5.55 -30.10 9.63
N ASP A 341 -5.79 -31.41 9.76
CA ASP A 341 -6.60 -31.99 10.85
C ASP A 341 -5.75 -32.67 11.95
N LEU A 342 -4.43 -32.74 11.75
CA LEU A 342 -3.51 -33.50 12.62
C LEU A 342 -2.76 -32.62 13.61
N VAL A 343 -2.73 -31.31 13.38
CA VAL A 343 -1.93 -30.36 14.14
C VAL A 343 -2.85 -29.48 14.97
N ASP A 344 -2.43 -29.18 16.20
CA ASP A 344 -3.07 -28.23 17.10
C ASP A 344 -2.25 -26.93 17.18
N PRO A 345 -2.32 -26.05 16.18
CA PRO A 345 -1.53 -24.82 16.16
C PRO A 345 -2.04 -23.81 17.19
N ILE A 346 -1.10 -23.11 17.81
CA ILE A 346 -1.32 -21.86 18.55
C ILE A 346 -0.56 -20.73 17.84
N VAL A 347 -1.26 -19.63 17.59
CA VAL A 347 -0.70 -18.45 16.93
C VAL A 347 -0.94 -17.24 17.81
N THR A 348 0.14 -16.66 18.33
CA THR A 348 0.12 -15.49 19.19
C THR A 348 0.57 -14.27 18.41
N LEU A 349 -0.36 -13.35 18.16
CA LEU A 349 -0.11 -12.05 17.55
C LEU A 349 0.02 -11.04 18.69
N GLU A 350 1.25 -10.76 19.13
CA GLU A 350 1.51 -9.89 20.27
C GLU A 350 2.35 -8.70 19.83
N ALA A 351 1.89 -7.49 20.17
CA ALA A 351 2.63 -6.27 19.96
C ALA A 351 3.71 -6.08 21.04
N ASP A 352 4.81 -5.43 20.69
CA ASP A 352 5.87 -5.10 21.63
C ASP A 352 5.36 -4.12 22.72
N PRO A 353 5.99 -4.05 23.91
CA PRO A 353 5.58 -3.13 24.96
C PRO A 353 5.50 -1.66 24.47
N GLY A 354 4.33 -1.04 24.65
CA GLY A 354 4.06 0.33 24.19
C GLY A 354 3.63 0.43 22.72
N TYR A 355 3.44 -0.70 22.03
CA TYR A 355 2.90 -0.79 20.68
C TYR A 355 1.45 -1.31 20.71
N ALA A 356 0.71 -1.09 19.64
CA ALA A 356 -0.61 -1.65 19.40
C ALA A 356 -0.66 -2.36 18.04
N LEU A 357 -1.63 -3.28 17.88
CA LEU A 357 -1.96 -3.86 16.58
C LEU A 357 -2.75 -2.84 15.75
N ILE A 358 -2.33 -2.62 14.51
CA ILE A 358 -2.89 -1.56 13.63
C ILE A 358 -3.39 -2.08 12.28
N GLY A 359 -3.21 -3.37 11.98
CA GLY A 359 -3.69 -4.00 10.76
C GLY A 359 -3.09 -5.37 10.51
N PHE A 360 -3.70 -6.12 9.61
CA PHE A 360 -3.26 -7.45 9.20
C PHE A 360 -3.33 -7.60 7.68
N GLU A 361 -2.64 -8.58 7.11
CA GLU A 361 -2.80 -8.93 5.69
C GLU A 361 -2.54 -10.42 5.49
N ILE A 362 -3.46 -11.12 4.83
CA ILE A 362 -3.27 -12.53 4.48
C ILE A 362 -2.91 -12.64 3.00
N LEU A 363 -1.79 -13.29 2.73
CA LEU A 363 -1.28 -13.56 1.40
C LEU A 363 -1.22 -15.07 1.18
N ASN A 364 -1.41 -15.50 -0.07
CA ASN A 364 -1.34 -16.93 -0.44
C ASN A 364 -0.11 -17.29 -1.28
N ASP A 365 0.53 -16.31 -1.93
CA ASP A 365 1.74 -16.53 -2.74
C ASP A 365 2.99 -16.06 -1.98
N PRO A 366 4.07 -16.88 -1.88
CA PRO A 366 4.26 -18.25 -2.37
C PRO A 366 3.75 -19.34 -1.39
N LEU A 367 3.25 -18.94 -0.22
CA LEU A 367 2.57 -19.81 0.75
C LEU A 367 1.57 -18.96 1.57
N PRO A 368 0.54 -19.59 2.21
CA PRO A 368 -0.36 -18.90 3.11
C PRO A 368 0.38 -18.28 4.31
N VAL A 369 0.49 -16.95 4.32
CA VAL A 369 1.11 -16.17 5.39
C VAL A 369 0.17 -15.09 5.90
N LEU A 370 0.28 -14.81 7.19
CA LEU A 370 -0.38 -13.69 7.87
C LEU A 370 0.68 -12.65 8.24
N LYS A 371 0.58 -11.47 7.67
CA LYS A 371 1.35 -10.29 8.07
C LYS A 371 0.58 -9.54 9.15
N VAL A 372 1.29 -9.06 10.15
CA VAL A 372 0.72 -8.30 11.27
C VAL A 372 1.51 -7.01 11.44
N TYR A 373 0.81 -5.89 11.34
CA TYR A 373 1.38 -4.56 11.54
C TYR A 373 1.19 -4.13 12.99
N GLN A 374 2.27 -3.61 13.56
CA GLN A 374 2.28 -3.01 14.89
C GLN A 374 3.05 -1.69 14.88
N ALA A 375 2.70 -0.78 15.78
CA ALA A 375 3.41 0.49 15.94
C ALA A 375 3.13 1.13 17.29
N LYS A 376 3.95 2.11 17.66
CA LYS A 376 3.61 3.07 18.71
C LYS A 376 2.54 4.02 18.22
N LEU A 377 1.75 4.52 19.17
CA LEU A 377 0.70 5.47 18.92
C LEU A 377 1.14 6.90 19.25
N LYS A 378 0.64 7.84 18.48
CA LYS A 378 0.68 9.28 18.71
C LYS A 378 -0.67 9.73 19.29
N PRO A 379 -0.80 10.99 19.78
CA PRO A 379 -2.08 11.51 20.24
C PRO A 379 -3.22 11.35 19.21
N ASN A 380 -4.44 11.19 19.72
CA ASN A 380 -5.67 11.02 18.95
C ASN A 380 -5.63 9.83 17.98
N TYR A 381 -5.11 8.68 18.44
CA TYR A 381 -5.09 7.41 17.71
C TYR A 381 -4.29 7.43 16.40
N GLN A 382 -3.44 8.44 16.19
CA GLN A 382 -2.51 8.47 15.06
C GLN A 382 -1.39 7.45 15.28
N VAL A 383 -0.77 6.99 14.20
CA VAL A 383 0.30 6.00 14.22
C VAL A 383 1.66 6.67 14.05
N ASP A 384 2.68 6.23 14.78
CA ASP A 384 4.04 6.71 14.57
C ASP A 384 4.77 5.93 13.47
N LYS A 385 4.95 6.57 12.32
CA LYS A 385 5.62 6.08 11.11
C LYS A 385 6.96 5.40 11.37
N GLU A 386 7.82 6.01 12.18
CA GLU A 386 9.18 5.50 12.42
C GLU A 386 9.20 4.22 13.25
N SER A 387 8.11 3.95 13.96
CA SER A 387 7.96 2.78 14.82
C SER A 387 7.25 1.61 14.16
N ILE A 388 6.75 1.74 12.93
CA ILE A 388 5.97 0.68 12.29
C ILE A 388 6.87 -0.55 12.07
N MET A 389 6.37 -1.70 12.49
CA MET A 389 6.99 -3.01 12.27
C MET A 389 5.96 -3.98 11.70
N GLU A 390 6.43 -4.96 10.92
CA GLU A 390 5.63 -6.08 10.47
C GLU A 390 6.21 -7.40 10.96
N ASN A 391 5.33 -8.32 11.37
CA ASN A 391 5.67 -9.70 11.70
C ASN A 391 4.97 -10.64 10.72
N ILE A 392 5.67 -11.67 10.27
CA ILE A 392 5.14 -12.65 9.30
C ILE A 392 4.93 -13.99 10.00
N TYR A 393 3.72 -14.52 9.95
CA TYR A 393 3.35 -15.82 10.51
C TYR A 393 3.03 -16.79 9.38
N GLY A 394 3.76 -17.90 9.33
CA GLY A 394 3.62 -18.90 8.29
C GLY A 394 2.52 -19.91 8.56
N ASN A 395 2.07 -20.58 7.50
CA ASN A 395 1.16 -21.73 7.56
C ASN A 395 -0.19 -21.44 8.22
N ILE A 396 -0.70 -20.22 8.09
CA ILE A 396 -1.97 -19.79 8.69
C ILE A 396 -3.17 -20.65 8.23
N HIS A 397 -3.09 -21.22 7.02
CA HIS A 397 -4.06 -22.18 6.50
C HIS A 397 -4.29 -23.41 7.40
N LYS A 398 -3.27 -23.86 8.15
CA LYS A 398 -3.42 -25.01 9.06
C LYS A 398 -4.24 -24.67 10.30
N LEU A 399 -4.22 -23.39 10.71
CA LEU A 399 -5.04 -22.86 11.79
C LEU A 399 -6.48 -22.62 11.30
N LEU A 400 -6.64 -21.89 10.20
CA LEU A 400 -7.94 -21.41 9.74
C LEU A 400 -8.75 -22.49 9.03
N CYS A 401 -8.12 -23.40 8.27
CA CYS A 401 -8.85 -24.37 7.46
C CYS A 401 -8.70 -25.82 7.99
N PRO A 402 -9.74 -26.65 7.83
CA PRO A 402 -9.62 -28.10 7.90
C PRO A 402 -9.10 -28.69 6.58
N LYS A 403 -8.88 -30.01 6.56
CA LYS A 403 -8.52 -30.75 5.33
C LYS A 403 -9.57 -31.78 4.92
N GLN A 404 -9.91 -32.70 5.82
CA GLN A 404 -10.82 -33.84 5.58
C GLN A 404 -11.95 -33.93 6.62
N ARG A 405 -11.81 -33.23 7.75
CA ARG A 405 -12.78 -33.27 8.86
C ARG A 405 -13.41 -31.92 9.07
N GLN A 406 -14.62 -31.90 9.61
CA GLN A 406 -15.24 -30.65 10.04
C GLN A 406 -14.33 -29.87 11.01
N GLN A 407 -14.44 -28.55 10.97
CA GLN A 407 -13.83 -27.65 11.94
C GLN A 407 -14.94 -26.81 12.58
N LYS A 408 -14.91 -26.74 13.91
CA LYS A 408 -15.77 -25.86 14.71
C LYS A 408 -15.02 -24.54 14.95
N TYR A 409 -15.73 -23.44 14.81
CA TYR A 409 -15.23 -22.08 14.98
C TYR A 409 -16.06 -21.39 16.05
N TYR A 410 -15.45 -21.04 17.18
CA TYR A 410 -16.13 -20.22 18.19
C TYR A 410 -16.25 -18.79 17.67
N ILE A 411 -17.45 -18.23 17.75
CA ILE A 411 -17.77 -16.89 17.23
C ILE A 411 -18.13 -15.97 18.40
N LYS A 412 -17.42 -14.85 18.55
CA LYS A 412 -17.68 -13.84 19.59
C LYS A 412 -17.25 -12.44 19.12
N ASP A 413 -18.15 -11.47 19.03
CA ASP A 413 -17.75 -10.08 18.76
C ASP A 413 -17.10 -9.48 20.03
N ILE A 414 -15.78 -9.54 20.11
CA ILE A 414 -15.01 -8.95 21.21
C ILE A 414 -14.87 -7.46 20.90
N THR A 415 -15.46 -6.60 21.73
CA THR A 415 -15.43 -5.14 21.58
C THR A 415 -15.09 -4.49 22.92
N PHE A 416 -13.96 -3.78 22.97
CA PHE A 416 -13.52 -3.08 24.18
C PHE A 416 -14.08 -1.66 24.26
N PRO A 417 -14.18 -1.07 25.48
CA PRO A 417 -14.59 0.32 25.65
C PRO A 417 -13.66 1.32 24.95
N GLU A 418 -14.19 2.52 24.67
CA GLU A 418 -13.40 3.62 24.12
C GLU A 418 -12.17 3.92 25.00
N GLY A 419 -11.02 4.08 24.36
CA GLY A 419 -9.74 4.28 25.03
C GLY A 419 -8.94 2.99 25.23
N TYR A 420 -9.47 1.81 24.92
CA TYR A 420 -8.70 0.56 24.92
C TYR A 420 -8.26 0.19 23.50
N VAL A 421 -6.99 -0.15 23.33
CA VAL A 421 -6.42 -0.58 22.04
C VAL A 421 -5.94 -2.02 22.13
N ILE A 422 -6.23 -2.83 21.11
CA ILE A 422 -5.83 -4.24 21.05
C ILE A 422 -4.31 -4.31 20.89
N THR A 423 -3.67 -5.08 21.78
CA THR A 423 -2.23 -5.32 21.81
C THR A 423 -1.88 -6.78 21.58
N LYS A 424 -2.82 -7.71 21.81
CA LYS A 424 -2.59 -9.14 21.62
C LYS A 424 -3.83 -9.88 21.14
N ILE A 425 -3.64 -10.81 20.20
CA ILE A 425 -4.65 -11.78 19.77
C ILE A 425 -4.01 -13.17 19.77
N VAL A 426 -4.59 -14.13 20.49
CA VAL A 426 -4.14 -15.52 20.54
C VAL A 426 -5.19 -16.39 19.89
N PHE A 427 -4.81 -17.12 18.85
CA PHE A 427 -5.64 -18.17 18.26
C PHE A 427 -5.18 -19.54 18.74
N GLU A 428 -6.12 -20.38 19.14
CA GLU A 428 -5.87 -21.78 19.49
C GLU A 428 -6.79 -22.67 18.66
N LYS A 429 -6.20 -23.63 17.95
CA LYS A 429 -6.92 -24.75 17.36
C LYS A 429 -6.55 -26.03 18.10
N LYS A 430 -7.50 -26.62 18.82
CA LYS A 430 -7.35 -27.91 19.50
C LYS A 430 -8.37 -28.90 18.94
N LEU A 431 -7.94 -30.02 18.37
CA LEU A 431 -8.83 -31.06 17.83
C LEU A 431 -9.88 -30.52 16.83
N ASN A 432 -9.45 -29.64 15.90
CA ASN A 432 -10.34 -28.94 14.97
C ASN A 432 -11.41 -28.03 15.62
N LEU A 433 -11.15 -27.56 16.84
CA LEU A 433 -11.91 -26.51 17.51
C LEU A 433 -11.05 -25.24 17.52
N LEU A 434 -11.41 -24.24 16.71
CA LEU A 434 -10.73 -22.96 16.65
C LEU A 434 -11.44 -21.92 17.52
N GLY A 435 -10.69 -21.25 18.40
CA GLY A 435 -11.14 -20.07 19.14
C GLY A 435 -10.02 -19.04 19.29
N TYR A 436 -10.37 -17.86 19.82
CA TYR A 436 -9.43 -16.75 19.99
C TYR A 436 -9.70 -15.87 21.23
N GLU A 437 -8.61 -15.42 21.84
CA GLU A 437 -8.56 -14.56 23.02
C GLU A 437 -7.87 -13.26 22.63
N VAL A 438 -8.42 -12.14 23.11
CA VAL A 438 -7.95 -10.81 22.74
C VAL A 438 -7.65 -10.02 24.00
N THR A 439 -6.51 -9.34 23.98
CA THR A 439 -6.07 -8.45 25.05
C THR A 439 -6.00 -7.02 24.54
N ALA A 440 -6.56 -6.10 25.32
CA ALA A 440 -6.47 -4.66 25.05
C ALA A 440 -5.93 -3.89 26.26
N ASN A 441 -5.16 -2.84 25.98
CA ASN A 441 -4.55 -1.97 26.98
C ASN A 441 -5.16 -0.58 26.92
N LEU A 442 -5.25 0.10 28.07
CA LEU A 442 -5.70 1.49 28.12
C LEU A 442 -4.69 2.39 27.40
N TYR A 443 -5.20 3.22 26.50
CA TYR A 443 -4.49 4.22 25.73
C TYR A 443 -4.95 5.62 26.15
N ASP A 444 -4.02 6.56 26.22
CA ASP A 444 -4.29 7.98 26.48
C ASP A 444 -4.24 8.79 25.18
N PRO A 445 -5.39 9.29 24.66
CA PRO A 445 -5.45 10.09 23.44
C PRO A 445 -4.68 11.41 23.50
N PHE A 446 -4.37 11.94 24.68
CA PHE A 446 -3.65 13.21 24.81
C PHE A 446 -2.15 13.05 24.69
N THR A 447 -1.59 11.96 25.24
CA THR A 447 -0.14 11.72 25.24
C THR A 447 0.30 10.72 24.17
N GLY A 448 -0.59 9.86 23.69
CA GLY A 448 -0.24 8.73 22.83
C GLY A 448 0.27 7.49 23.57
N SER A 449 0.29 7.50 24.91
CA SER A 449 0.88 6.43 25.72
C SER A 449 -0.10 5.28 25.95
N ILE A 450 0.42 4.05 25.99
CA ILE A 450 -0.32 2.84 26.35
C ILE A 450 0.08 2.40 27.76
N ASP A 451 -0.89 2.27 28.67
CA ASP A 451 -0.70 1.81 30.04
C ASP A 451 -0.68 0.28 30.11
N LEU A 452 0.49 -0.29 30.34
CA LEU A 452 0.71 -1.74 30.42
C LEU A 452 0.10 -2.38 31.67
N ASN A 453 -0.30 -1.58 32.69
CA ASN A 453 -0.89 -2.10 33.92
C ASN A 453 -2.42 -2.17 33.87
N LYS A 454 -3.05 -1.50 32.90
CA LYS A 454 -4.50 -1.47 32.72
C LYS A 454 -4.88 -2.24 31.48
N THR A 455 -5.13 -3.52 31.70
CA THR A 455 -5.36 -4.52 30.65
C THR A 455 -6.73 -5.17 30.84
N ILE A 456 -7.46 -5.35 29.75
CA ILE A 456 -8.69 -6.16 29.71
C ILE A 456 -8.41 -7.35 28.79
N LEU A 457 -8.82 -8.53 29.24
CA LEU A 457 -8.78 -9.78 28.50
C LEU A 457 -10.21 -10.23 28.26
N GLU A 458 -10.53 -10.59 27.02
CA GLU A 458 -11.79 -11.26 26.70
C GLU A 458 -11.49 -12.50 25.85
N SER A 459 -12.21 -13.58 26.11
CA SER A 459 -12.02 -14.84 25.39
C SER A 459 -13.32 -15.50 24.98
N TRP A 460 -13.21 -16.44 24.03
CA TRP A 460 -14.26 -17.40 23.70
C TRP A 460 -14.56 -18.40 24.83
N LYS A 461 -13.68 -18.52 25.83
CA LYS A 461 -13.79 -19.50 26.93
C LYS A 461 -14.69 -19.01 28.07
N GLU A 462 -15.06 -17.73 28.09
CA GLU A 462 -15.71 -17.08 29.24
C GLU A 462 -17.24 -17.19 29.33
N GLU A 463 -17.93 -17.92 28.45
CA GLU A 463 -19.37 -18.17 28.61
C GLU A 463 -19.72 -19.65 28.44
N CYS A 464 -19.36 -20.42 29.45
CA CYS A 464 -20.11 -21.61 29.85
C CYS A 464 -19.86 -21.79 31.35
N CYS A 465 -20.92 -21.59 32.14
CA CYS A 465 -21.14 -21.96 33.55
C CYS A 465 -21.07 -20.82 34.56
N GLU A 466 -22.21 -20.47 35.20
CA GLU A 466 -22.30 -20.31 36.65
C GLU A 466 -23.68 -20.82 37.18
N GLU A 467 -23.66 -22.05 37.68
CA GLU A 467 -24.37 -22.61 38.86
C GLU A 467 -25.91 -22.59 39.03
N GLU A 468 -26.72 -21.82 38.31
CA GLU A 468 -28.20 -21.82 38.53
C GLU A 468 -29.03 -22.60 37.49
N CYS A 469 -28.46 -23.05 36.36
CA CYS A 469 -29.18 -23.83 35.35
C CYS A 469 -29.11 -25.36 35.56
N CYS A 470 -28.84 -25.82 36.78
CA CYS A 470 -28.73 -27.24 37.12
C CYS A 470 -30.04 -27.84 37.69
N GLU A 471 -31.21 -27.33 37.31
CA GLU A 471 -32.45 -28.10 37.41
C GLU A 471 -32.66 -28.84 36.07
N GLU A 472 -32.78 -30.17 36.14
CA GLU A 472 -32.67 -31.16 35.05
C GLU A 472 -33.64 -31.01 33.85
N GLU A 473 -34.37 -29.90 33.71
CA GLU A 473 -35.41 -29.72 32.67
C GLU A 473 -35.29 -28.42 31.83
N CYS A 474 -34.20 -27.63 31.91
CA CYS A 474 -34.10 -26.35 31.18
C CYS A 474 -32.88 -26.18 30.24
N CYS A 475 -32.20 -27.25 29.84
CA CYS A 475 -31.23 -27.19 28.74
C CYS A 475 -31.95 -27.49 27.41
N GLU A 476 -32.70 -26.53 26.88
CA GLU A 476 -33.05 -26.58 25.45
C GLU A 476 -31.76 -26.42 24.64
N GLU A 477 -31.48 -27.36 23.73
CA GLU A 477 -30.27 -27.40 22.88
C GLU A 477 -30.02 -26.09 22.10
N GLU A 478 -31.03 -25.22 21.98
CA GLU A 478 -30.99 -23.95 21.23
C GLU A 478 -30.08 -22.88 21.87
N CYS A 479 -29.83 -22.86 23.18
CA CYS A 479 -29.00 -21.81 23.81
C CYS A 479 -27.49 -21.93 23.53
N CYS A 480 -27.00 -23.09 23.08
CA CYS A 480 -25.57 -23.31 22.82
C CYS A 480 -25.20 -23.24 21.32
N GLU A 481 -26.17 -23.20 20.41
CA GLU A 481 -25.93 -23.15 18.96
C GLU A 481 -25.45 -21.76 18.46
N GLU A 482 -25.60 -20.70 19.27
CA GLU A 482 -25.13 -19.35 18.91
C GLU A 482 -23.63 -19.12 19.12
N LEU A 483 -22.94 -19.98 19.91
CA LEU A 483 -21.54 -19.76 20.33
C LEU A 483 -20.50 -20.26 19.32
N TYR A 484 -20.90 -21.07 18.34
CA TYR A 484 -19.98 -21.61 17.34
C TYR A 484 -20.66 -21.89 16.00
N LYS A 485 -19.85 -21.98 14.95
CA LYS A 485 -20.25 -22.43 13.61
C LYS A 485 -19.40 -23.59 13.16
N ILE A 486 -19.92 -24.43 12.28
CA ILE A 486 -19.22 -25.62 11.78
C ILE A 486 -19.10 -25.54 10.27
N ILE A 487 -17.86 -25.67 9.76
CA ILE A 487 -17.64 -25.89 8.32
C ILE A 487 -17.25 -27.35 8.12
N GLU A 488 -18.06 -28.04 7.32
CA GLU A 488 -17.74 -29.38 6.79
C GLU A 488 -16.58 -29.30 5.80
N ALA A 489 -15.64 -30.23 5.90
CA ALA A 489 -14.51 -30.29 4.98
C ALA A 489 -14.98 -30.57 3.54
N ASP A 490 -14.32 -29.92 2.59
CA ASP A 490 -14.50 -30.15 1.16
C ASP A 490 -13.21 -30.70 0.57
N THR A 491 -13.33 -31.55 -0.46
CA THR A 491 -12.21 -31.99 -1.27
C THR A 491 -11.43 -30.85 -1.90
N ASN A 492 -12.10 -29.74 -2.23
CA ASN A 492 -11.45 -28.59 -2.85
C ASN A 492 -10.91 -27.57 -1.81
N GLY A 493 -11.42 -27.61 -0.57
CA GLY A 493 -10.96 -26.77 0.54
C GLY A 493 -12.04 -25.85 1.11
N VAL A 494 -11.61 -24.90 1.94
CA VAL A 494 -12.47 -23.87 2.56
C VAL A 494 -11.98 -22.49 2.11
N TYR A 495 -12.88 -21.52 2.00
CA TYR A 495 -12.53 -20.16 1.60
C TYR A 495 -11.91 -19.38 2.76
N MET A 496 -10.59 -19.41 2.83
CA MET A 496 -9.77 -18.66 3.78
C MET A 496 -9.79 -17.16 3.45
N PRO A 497 -9.75 -16.26 4.45
CA PRO A 497 -9.61 -14.83 4.20
C PRO A 497 -8.33 -14.50 3.43
N LEU A 498 -8.41 -13.52 2.51
CA LEU A 498 -7.29 -13.05 1.69
C LEU A 498 -7.32 -11.52 1.55
N GLY A 499 -6.13 -10.91 1.53
CA GLY A 499 -5.93 -9.48 1.33
C GLY A 499 -5.69 -8.72 2.63
N VAL A 500 -5.66 -7.39 2.52
CA VAL A 500 -5.40 -6.46 3.61
C VAL A 500 -6.64 -6.34 4.50
N ILE A 501 -6.47 -6.62 5.79
CA ILE A 501 -7.49 -6.58 6.85
C ILE A 501 -7.09 -5.43 7.79
N SER A 502 -7.36 -4.23 7.34
CA SER A 502 -7.02 -2.98 8.01
C SER A 502 -8.01 -1.90 7.61
N GLU A 503 -8.02 -0.81 8.37
CA GLU A 503 -8.57 0.46 7.91
C GLU A 503 -7.77 1.02 6.70
N THR A 504 -8.38 1.90 5.90
CA THR A 504 -7.70 2.56 4.74
C THR A 504 -6.43 3.29 5.17
N PHE A 505 -6.46 3.91 6.35
CA PHE A 505 -5.31 4.46 7.05
C PHE A 505 -5.05 3.64 8.32
N LEU A 506 -3.82 3.18 8.52
CA LEU A 506 -3.42 2.40 9.70
C LEU A 506 -3.82 3.14 10.98
N THR A 507 -4.64 2.48 11.79
CA THR A 507 -5.28 3.02 12.99
C THR A 507 -5.38 1.89 14.02
N PRO A 508 -5.23 2.15 15.33
CA PRO A 508 -5.43 1.13 16.34
C PRO A 508 -6.86 0.58 16.32
N ILE A 509 -6.96 -0.69 16.73
CA ILE A 509 -8.17 -1.51 16.66
C ILE A 509 -8.70 -1.71 18.09
N TYR A 510 -10.01 -1.63 18.30
CA TYR A 510 -10.64 -1.86 19.62
C TYR A 510 -11.66 -3.01 19.64
N SER A 511 -11.89 -3.66 18.50
CA SER A 511 -12.74 -4.84 18.39
C SER A 511 -12.17 -5.81 17.37
N PHE A 512 -12.35 -7.10 17.63
CA PHE A 512 -11.93 -8.18 16.74
C PHE A 512 -12.97 -9.29 16.74
N LYS A 513 -13.34 -9.78 15.55
CA LYS A 513 -14.31 -10.86 15.37
C LYS A 513 -13.97 -11.79 14.22
N LEU A 514 -14.28 -13.07 14.43
CA LEU A 514 -14.28 -14.12 13.42
C LEU A 514 -15.72 -14.33 12.91
N ILE A 515 -15.93 -14.25 11.60
CA ILE A 515 -17.24 -14.44 10.96
C ILE A 515 -17.18 -15.69 10.09
N ILE A 516 -18.22 -16.52 10.17
CA ILE A 516 -18.29 -17.81 9.48
C ILE A 516 -19.60 -17.89 8.71
N ASP A 517 -19.52 -18.11 7.39
CA ASP A 517 -20.66 -18.47 6.55
C ASP A 517 -20.57 -19.95 6.18
N GLU A 518 -21.41 -20.76 6.83
CA GLU A 518 -21.48 -22.21 6.67
C GLU A 518 -21.94 -22.62 5.26
N ARG A 519 -22.77 -21.80 4.60
CA ARG A 519 -23.33 -22.11 3.27
C ARG A 519 -22.29 -21.91 2.18
N THR A 520 -21.55 -20.81 2.26
CA THR A 520 -20.49 -20.50 1.29
C THR A 520 -19.12 -21.03 1.71
N LYS A 521 -19.01 -21.63 2.91
CA LYS A 521 -17.76 -22.11 3.52
C LYS A 521 -16.70 -21.01 3.60
N ARG A 522 -17.13 -19.78 3.93
CA ARG A 522 -16.25 -18.61 4.02
C ARG A 522 -15.90 -18.30 5.46
N ILE A 523 -14.63 -17.96 5.65
CA ILE A 523 -14.08 -17.47 6.92
C ILE A 523 -13.68 -16.02 6.70
N SER A 524 -14.14 -15.12 7.57
CA SER A 524 -13.78 -13.71 7.52
C SER A 524 -13.21 -13.25 8.86
N LEU A 525 -12.19 -12.40 8.80
CA LEU A 525 -11.70 -11.68 9.98
C LEU A 525 -12.13 -10.24 9.83
N ALA A 526 -12.66 -9.68 10.91
CA ALA A 526 -13.09 -8.28 10.95
C ALA A 526 -12.68 -7.62 12.25
N GLY A 527 -12.59 -6.30 12.22
CA GLY A 527 -12.33 -5.48 13.40
C GLY A 527 -12.96 -4.09 13.28
N LYS A 528 -12.85 -3.30 14.35
CA LYS A 528 -13.34 -1.91 14.39
C LYS A 528 -12.20 -0.93 14.65
N SER A 529 -12.11 0.12 13.84
CA SER A 529 -11.03 1.12 13.87
C SER A 529 -11.41 2.38 14.67
N TYR A 530 -10.41 3.08 15.21
CA TYR A 530 -10.57 4.42 15.80
C TYR A 530 -10.49 5.58 14.77
N LEU A 531 -10.77 5.32 13.50
CA LEU A 531 -10.58 6.34 12.45
C LEU A 531 -11.52 7.53 12.65
N ARG A 532 -12.76 7.28 13.13
CA ARG A 532 -13.73 8.33 13.42
C ARG A 532 -13.18 9.33 14.44
N GLU A 533 -12.68 8.82 15.56
CA GLU A 533 -12.15 9.60 16.68
C GLU A 533 -10.90 10.37 16.26
N SER A 534 -10.01 9.71 15.49
CA SER A 534 -8.83 10.36 14.90
C SER A 534 -9.21 11.53 14.00
N LEU A 535 -10.13 11.34 13.04
CA LEU A 535 -10.57 12.37 12.11
C LEU A 535 -11.27 13.55 12.81
N LEU A 536 -12.14 13.28 13.79
CA LEU A 536 -12.85 14.31 14.56
C LEU A 536 -11.92 15.15 15.43
N ALA A 537 -10.83 14.57 15.93
CA ALA A 537 -9.84 15.27 16.74
C ALA A 537 -8.81 16.05 15.92
N THR A 538 -8.63 15.70 14.63
CA THR A 538 -7.55 16.21 13.77
C THR A 538 -8.08 16.93 12.52
N ASP A 539 -8.20 16.25 11.38
CA ASP A 539 -8.46 16.89 10.09
C ASP A 539 -9.81 17.60 10.09
N LEU A 540 -10.90 16.99 10.59
CA LEU A 540 -12.25 17.59 10.54
C LEU A 540 -12.42 18.84 11.43
N VAL A 541 -11.37 19.23 12.17
CA VAL A 541 -11.27 20.47 12.94
C VAL A 541 -10.06 21.33 12.55
N ASN A 542 -9.47 21.09 11.38
CA ASN A 542 -8.35 21.85 10.80
C ASN A 542 -7.09 21.87 11.69
N LYS A 543 -6.71 20.70 12.21
CA LYS A 543 -5.46 20.52 12.97
C LYS A 543 -4.49 19.61 12.22
N ASP A 544 -3.24 19.65 12.65
CA ASP A 544 -2.20 18.75 12.16
C ASP A 544 -2.66 17.29 12.24
N THR A 545 -2.57 16.63 11.11
CA THR A 545 -3.06 15.28 10.86
C THR A 545 -1.92 14.48 10.27
N ASN A 546 -1.70 13.27 10.77
CA ASN A 546 -0.64 12.38 10.31
C ASN A 546 -1.24 10.99 10.15
N LEU A 547 -1.86 10.74 9.01
CA LEU A 547 -2.46 9.44 8.68
C LEU A 547 -1.47 8.65 7.84
N ILE A 548 -1.37 7.35 8.10
CA ILE A 548 -0.48 6.48 7.33
C ILE A 548 -1.38 5.57 6.49
N PRO A 549 -1.36 5.67 5.16
CA PRO A 549 -2.15 4.78 4.34
C PRO A 549 -1.72 3.33 4.53
N SER A 550 -2.68 2.40 4.58
CA SER A 550 -2.38 0.97 4.77
C SER A 550 -1.50 0.46 3.62
N PRO A 551 -0.34 -0.14 3.89
CA PRO A 551 0.66 -0.42 2.87
C PRO A 551 0.20 -1.52 1.90
N ASN A 552 0.57 -1.37 0.63
CA ASN A 552 0.45 -2.41 -0.38
C ASN A 552 1.76 -3.21 -0.42
N GLY A 553 1.82 -4.35 0.26
CA GLY A 553 2.98 -5.25 0.26
C GLY A 553 3.83 -5.21 1.54
N PHE A 554 5.09 -5.62 1.44
CA PHE A 554 6.02 -5.63 2.58
C PHE A 554 6.66 -4.25 2.77
N ILE A 555 6.81 -3.84 4.03
CA ILE A 555 7.31 -2.51 4.40
C ILE A 555 8.70 -2.54 5.03
N SER A 556 9.22 -3.73 5.31
CA SER A 556 10.50 -3.93 5.95
C SER A 556 11.31 -5.04 5.26
N SER A 557 12.60 -5.09 5.57
CA SER A 557 13.52 -6.12 5.09
C SER A 557 14.73 -6.20 6.00
N ILE A 558 15.31 -7.39 6.16
CA ILE A 558 16.64 -7.51 6.77
C ILE A 558 17.74 -6.93 5.87
N VAL A 559 17.47 -6.84 4.56
CA VAL A 559 18.32 -6.20 3.56
C VAL A 559 18.25 -4.70 3.80
N GLU A 560 19.38 -4.09 4.13
CA GLU A 560 19.49 -2.64 4.27
C GLU A 560 19.50 -1.98 2.89
N ASN A 561 18.93 -0.78 2.79
CA ASN A 561 18.77 -0.08 1.52
C ASN A 561 18.10 -1.00 0.46
N TRP A 562 17.07 -1.72 0.89
CA TRP A 562 16.32 -2.66 0.04
C TRP A 562 15.52 -1.94 -1.05
N ASN A 563 15.12 -0.68 -0.80
CA ASN A 563 14.47 0.21 -1.75
C ASN A 563 15.47 1.30 -2.20
N ILE A 564 16.02 1.14 -3.39
CA ILE A 564 17.03 2.03 -3.97
C ILE A 564 16.36 3.32 -4.45
N THR A 565 16.70 4.43 -3.81
CA THR A 565 16.14 5.78 -4.12
C THR A 565 17.21 6.82 -4.39
N SER A 566 18.49 6.52 -4.15
CA SER A 566 19.61 7.45 -4.33
C SER A 566 20.82 6.75 -4.94
N ASP A 567 21.78 7.55 -5.43
CA ASP A 567 23.04 7.04 -5.97
C ASP A 567 23.94 6.43 -4.86
N ASN A 568 23.70 6.79 -3.60
CA ASN A 568 24.34 6.12 -2.48
C ASN A 568 23.64 4.79 -2.19
N ILE A 569 24.34 3.71 -2.51
CA ILE A 569 23.83 2.34 -2.40
C ILE A 569 24.33 1.62 -1.15
N GLU A 570 25.14 2.24 -0.29
CA GLU A 570 25.60 1.55 0.92
C GLU A 570 24.41 0.98 1.70
N PRO A 571 24.50 -0.29 2.16
CA PRO A 571 25.70 -1.13 2.22
C PRO A 571 25.94 -2.06 1.01
N TRP A 572 25.21 -1.92 -0.10
CA TRP A 572 25.49 -2.66 -1.33
C TRP A 572 26.88 -2.28 -1.89
N LYS A 573 27.59 -3.28 -2.42
CA LYS A 573 28.91 -3.10 -3.04
C LYS A 573 28.90 -3.58 -4.48
N ALA A 574 29.13 -2.66 -5.41
CA ALA A 574 29.46 -2.98 -6.79
C ALA A 574 30.88 -3.56 -6.89
N ASN A 575 31.07 -4.59 -7.71
CA ASN A 575 32.41 -5.15 -7.96
C ASN A 575 33.24 -4.35 -8.97
N ASN A 576 32.60 -3.69 -9.94
CA ASN A 576 33.25 -2.96 -11.02
C ASN A 576 32.33 -1.85 -11.58
N LYS A 577 32.80 -1.13 -12.61
CA LYS A 577 32.05 -0.03 -13.24
C LYS A 577 30.84 -0.48 -14.08
N ASN A 578 30.71 -1.77 -14.34
CA ASN A 578 29.60 -2.35 -15.09
C ASN A 578 28.37 -2.63 -14.19
N ALA A 579 28.48 -2.33 -12.89
CA ALA A 579 27.40 -2.32 -11.93
C ALA A 579 27.23 -0.90 -11.38
N TYR A 580 26.09 -0.25 -11.65
CA TYR A 580 25.81 1.12 -11.21
C TYR A 580 24.31 1.34 -10.97
N VAL A 581 23.93 2.50 -10.43
CA VAL A 581 22.52 2.86 -10.25
C VAL A 581 22.00 3.51 -11.53
N ASP A 582 20.97 2.92 -12.12
CA ASP A 582 20.29 3.47 -13.28
C ASP A 582 19.03 4.24 -12.88
N LYS A 583 18.83 5.39 -13.52
CA LYS A 583 17.68 6.29 -13.35
C LYS A 583 16.80 6.13 -14.58
N THR A 584 16.20 4.96 -14.75
CA THR A 584 15.38 4.64 -15.91
C THR A 584 14.14 5.53 -16.01
N ASP A 585 13.86 6.08 -17.20
CA ASP A 585 12.70 6.95 -17.49
C ASP A 585 11.35 6.21 -17.48
N ASP A 586 11.36 4.87 -17.56
CA ASP A 586 10.13 4.04 -17.63
C ASP A 586 9.28 4.11 -16.35
N MET A 587 9.87 4.53 -15.22
CA MET A 587 9.20 4.76 -13.94
C MET A 587 9.73 6.04 -13.30
N VAL A 588 9.03 7.15 -13.49
CA VAL A 588 9.38 8.46 -12.91
C VAL A 588 9.63 8.33 -11.40
N GLY A 589 10.84 8.64 -10.95
CA GLY A 589 11.24 8.60 -9.54
C GLY A 589 11.74 7.25 -9.02
N PHE A 590 11.97 6.26 -9.89
CA PHE A 590 12.44 4.92 -9.51
C PHE A 590 13.90 4.70 -9.92
N ASN A 591 14.79 4.58 -8.93
CA ASN A 591 16.18 4.17 -9.17
C ASN A 591 16.29 2.65 -9.09
N SER A 592 17.25 2.06 -9.79
CA SER A 592 17.45 0.60 -9.75
C SER A 592 18.93 0.23 -9.83
N LEU A 593 19.29 -0.91 -9.22
CA LEU A 593 20.59 -1.52 -9.43
C LEU A 593 20.62 -2.05 -10.86
N TYR A 594 21.61 -1.63 -11.65
CA TYR A 594 21.82 -2.08 -13.02
C TYR A 594 23.13 -2.84 -13.14
N THR A 595 23.08 -3.98 -13.83
CA THR A 595 24.25 -4.83 -14.09
C THR A 595 24.33 -5.22 -15.54
N HIS A 596 25.54 -5.16 -16.09
CA HIS A 596 25.85 -5.65 -17.43
C HIS A 596 27.20 -6.38 -17.46
N LYS A 597 27.42 -7.23 -18.46
CA LYS A 597 28.66 -8.03 -18.63
C LYS A 597 28.96 -8.87 -17.37
N ASP A 598 29.98 -8.47 -16.61
CA ASP A 598 30.50 -9.08 -15.38
C ASP A 598 30.21 -8.21 -14.13
N GLY A 599 29.35 -7.20 -14.25
CA GLY A 599 28.91 -6.37 -13.13
C GLY A 599 28.07 -7.16 -12.13
N GLU A 600 28.37 -7.02 -10.85
CA GLU A 600 27.61 -7.63 -9.76
C GLU A 600 27.50 -6.70 -8.56
N PHE A 601 26.40 -6.81 -7.82
CA PHE A 601 26.19 -6.20 -6.52
C PHE A 601 26.14 -7.26 -5.43
N LEU A 602 26.82 -6.99 -4.32
CA LEU A 602 26.91 -7.86 -3.17
C LEU A 602 26.48 -7.11 -1.90
N GLN A 603 25.72 -7.78 -1.04
CA GLN A 603 25.41 -7.31 0.30
C GLN A 603 25.51 -8.44 1.31
N PHE A 604 26.24 -8.21 2.41
CA PHE A 604 26.34 -9.16 3.50
C PHE A 604 25.07 -9.13 4.36
N ILE A 605 24.41 -10.28 4.53
CA ILE A 605 23.19 -10.38 5.35
C ILE A 605 23.25 -11.52 6.38
N GLY A 606 24.30 -12.34 6.36
CA GLY A 606 24.40 -13.55 7.19
C GLY A 606 24.26 -13.32 8.69
N ALA A 607 24.73 -12.17 9.20
CA ALA A 607 24.58 -11.81 10.62
C ALA A 607 23.12 -11.60 11.08
N LYS A 608 22.19 -11.39 10.15
CA LYS A 608 20.76 -11.16 10.43
C LYS A 608 19.89 -12.40 10.22
N LEU A 609 20.46 -13.47 9.69
CA LEU A 609 19.75 -14.73 9.44
C LEU A 609 19.89 -15.66 10.64
N LYS A 610 18.79 -16.29 11.04
CA LYS A 610 18.76 -17.35 12.06
C LYS A 610 18.91 -18.71 11.37
N ALA A 611 19.58 -19.66 12.03
CA ALA A 611 19.74 -21.01 11.50
C ALA A 611 18.39 -21.76 11.41
N LYS A 612 18.27 -22.63 10.40
CA LYS A 612 17.14 -23.53 10.14
C LYS A 612 15.78 -22.84 10.09
N THR A 613 15.76 -21.57 9.69
CA THR A 613 14.56 -20.72 9.72
C THR A 613 14.07 -20.49 8.29
N GLU A 614 12.74 -20.52 8.09
CA GLU A 614 12.12 -20.17 6.80
C GLU A 614 12.07 -18.64 6.63
N TYR A 615 12.38 -18.17 5.42
CA TYR A 615 12.35 -16.78 5.03
C TYR A 615 11.58 -16.59 3.72
N ILE A 616 10.92 -15.44 3.57
CA ILE A 616 10.44 -14.95 2.28
C ILE A 616 11.56 -14.14 1.64
N ILE A 617 11.73 -14.31 0.32
CA ILE A 617 12.52 -13.42 -0.51
C ILE A 617 11.61 -12.84 -1.61
N GLN A 618 11.56 -11.52 -1.72
CA GLN A 618 10.85 -10.79 -2.76
C GLN A 618 11.75 -9.74 -3.41
N TYR A 619 11.65 -9.56 -4.72
CA TYR A 619 12.37 -8.51 -5.44
C TYR A 619 11.65 -8.14 -6.74
N THR A 620 11.84 -6.91 -7.19
CA THR A 620 11.29 -6.38 -8.44
C THR A 620 12.41 -6.22 -9.47
N VAL A 621 12.31 -6.91 -10.61
CA VAL A 621 13.39 -7.01 -11.60
C VAL A 621 12.90 -6.87 -13.04
N LYS A 622 13.78 -6.40 -13.93
CA LYS A 622 13.60 -6.28 -15.40
C LYS A 622 14.84 -6.82 -16.10
N GLY A 623 14.69 -7.28 -17.34
CA GLY A 623 15.77 -7.85 -18.14
C GLY A 623 15.99 -9.33 -17.82
N SER A 624 17.26 -9.76 -17.78
CA SER A 624 17.65 -11.17 -17.52
C SER A 624 18.50 -11.27 -16.25
N PRO A 625 17.90 -11.14 -15.05
CA PRO A 625 18.62 -11.15 -13.78
C PRO A 625 19.07 -12.55 -13.35
N GLU A 626 20.11 -12.60 -12.54
CA GLU A 626 20.48 -13.73 -11.69
C GLU A 626 20.59 -13.25 -10.23
N VAL A 627 19.79 -13.84 -9.35
CA VAL A 627 19.75 -13.52 -7.91
C VAL A 627 20.20 -14.73 -7.11
N TYR A 628 21.12 -14.53 -6.16
CA TYR A 628 21.63 -15.60 -5.30
C TYR A 628 21.65 -15.20 -3.83
N LEU A 629 21.34 -16.18 -2.97
CA LEU A 629 21.84 -16.20 -1.59
C LEU A 629 22.89 -17.29 -1.49
N LYS A 630 24.15 -16.91 -1.32
CA LYS A 630 25.27 -17.85 -1.29
C LYS A 630 26.33 -17.48 -0.27
N ASN A 631 27.07 -18.48 0.17
CA ASN A 631 28.32 -18.31 0.91
C ASN A 631 29.43 -19.12 0.21
N ASN A 632 30.61 -19.20 0.82
CA ASN A 632 31.74 -19.97 0.27
C ASN A 632 31.49 -21.49 0.24
N LYS A 633 30.52 -22.00 1.01
CA LYS A 633 30.22 -23.42 1.18
C LYS A 633 29.10 -23.91 0.26
N GLY A 634 28.18 -23.03 -0.17
CA GLY A 634 27.05 -23.42 -1.01
C GLY A 634 26.07 -22.29 -1.34
N ILE A 635 25.02 -22.67 -2.07
CA ILE A 635 23.92 -21.81 -2.52
C ILE A 635 22.66 -22.19 -1.72
N PHE A 636 22.00 -21.19 -1.15
CA PHE A 636 20.78 -21.34 -0.33
C PHE A 636 19.53 -20.90 -1.10
N TYR A 637 19.71 -20.00 -2.06
CA TYR A 637 18.68 -19.55 -2.99
C TYR A 637 19.33 -19.21 -4.33
N GLU A 638 18.68 -19.60 -5.42
CA GLU A 638 19.06 -19.22 -6.77
C GLU A 638 17.83 -18.95 -7.64
N ASP A 639 17.93 -17.90 -8.44
CA ASP A 639 16.99 -17.60 -9.51
C ASP A 639 17.78 -17.06 -10.71
N THR A 640 17.77 -17.80 -11.81
CA THR A 640 18.70 -17.58 -12.94
C THR A 640 18.05 -17.64 -14.31
N THR A 641 16.78 -18.03 -14.42
CA THR A 641 16.13 -18.35 -15.70
C THR A 641 15.15 -17.28 -16.17
N ASN A 642 14.92 -16.26 -15.36
CA ASN A 642 13.92 -15.24 -15.60
C ASN A 642 14.34 -14.25 -16.70
N LYS A 643 13.36 -13.87 -17.55
CA LYS A 643 13.51 -12.87 -18.62
C LYS A 643 12.23 -12.04 -18.71
N PHE A 644 12.34 -10.74 -18.47
CA PHE A 644 11.19 -9.84 -18.49
C PHE A 644 11.47 -8.54 -19.25
N ASP A 645 10.56 -8.19 -20.14
CA ASP A 645 10.63 -6.92 -20.88
C ASP A 645 10.25 -5.71 -19.99
N THR A 646 9.46 -5.95 -18.95
CA THR A 646 9.00 -4.94 -17.97
C THR A 646 9.36 -5.37 -16.56
N PHE A 647 9.31 -4.45 -15.59
CA PHE A 647 9.50 -4.81 -14.19
C PHE A 647 8.43 -5.80 -13.72
N GLN A 648 8.87 -6.88 -13.09
CA GLN A 648 8.03 -7.91 -12.48
C GLN A 648 8.49 -8.17 -11.05
N THR A 649 7.54 -8.41 -10.15
CA THR A 649 7.83 -8.78 -8.75
C THR A 649 7.81 -10.29 -8.61
N ILE A 650 8.90 -10.85 -8.08
CA ILE A 650 9.03 -12.28 -7.80
C ILE A 650 9.03 -12.46 -6.29
N THR A 651 8.24 -13.41 -5.81
CA THR A 651 8.18 -13.79 -4.39
C THR A 651 8.39 -15.30 -4.26
N LYS A 652 9.36 -15.70 -3.44
CA LYS A 652 9.72 -17.10 -3.17
C LYS A 652 10.01 -17.28 -1.68
N LYS A 653 10.14 -18.54 -1.27
CA LYS A 653 10.60 -18.91 0.07
C LYS A 653 11.94 -19.64 -0.01
N PHE A 654 12.75 -19.51 1.04
CA PHE A 654 13.96 -20.31 1.21
C PHE A 654 14.16 -20.66 2.69
N ASN A 655 14.98 -21.68 2.97
CA ASN A 655 15.42 -22.03 4.32
C ASN A 655 16.90 -21.68 4.46
N SER A 656 17.25 -21.05 5.58
CA SER A 656 18.61 -20.57 5.84
C SER A 656 19.64 -21.68 6.09
N GLY A 657 19.22 -22.94 6.26
CA GLY A 657 20.09 -24.08 6.50
C GLY A 657 20.77 -24.04 7.89
N VAL A 658 21.74 -24.93 8.12
CA VAL A 658 22.34 -25.11 9.45
C VAL A 658 23.21 -23.92 9.88
N ASP A 659 23.92 -23.30 8.93
CA ASP A 659 24.90 -22.24 9.18
C ASP A 659 24.73 -21.09 8.18
N PRO A 660 23.91 -20.06 8.50
CA PRO A 660 23.68 -18.93 7.62
C PRO A 660 24.59 -17.72 7.88
N SER A 661 25.56 -17.81 8.79
CA SER A 661 26.27 -16.63 9.32
C SER A 661 27.11 -15.89 8.27
N GLU A 662 27.51 -16.56 7.18
CA GLU A 662 28.37 -16.01 6.12
C GLU A 662 27.65 -15.82 4.78
N ILE A 663 26.32 -15.70 4.77
CA ILE A 663 25.53 -15.55 3.53
C ILE A 663 25.57 -14.11 3.00
N TYR A 664 25.74 -14.00 1.68
CA TYR A 664 25.62 -12.77 0.90
C TYR A 664 24.44 -12.86 -0.07
N LEU A 665 23.74 -11.74 -0.22
CA LEU A 665 22.83 -11.49 -1.33
C LEU A 665 23.62 -10.97 -2.52
N VAL A 666 23.42 -11.60 -3.68
CA VAL A 666 24.11 -11.26 -4.92
C VAL A 666 23.10 -10.99 -6.03
N PHE A 667 23.22 -9.84 -6.68
CA PHE A 667 22.44 -9.46 -7.85
C PHE A 667 23.38 -9.23 -9.04
N LYS A 668 23.13 -9.92 -10.15
CA LYS A 668 23.89 -9.77 -11.40
C LYS A 668 23.01 -10.10 -12.61
N ASN A 669 23.56 -9.99 -13.82
CA ASN A 669 22.89 -10.37 -15.06
C ASN A 669 23.29 -11.79 -15.54
N GLN A 670 22.41 -12.40 -16.34
CA GLN A 670 22.78 -13.56 -17.17
C GLN A 670 23.89 -13.17 -18.15
N ILE A 671 24.77 -14.12 -18.47
CA ILE A 671 25.92 -13.88 -19.37
C ILE A 671 25.42 -13.33 -20.72
N GLY A 672 25.92 -12.14 -21.09
CA GLY A 672 25.58 -11.48 -22.36
C GLY A 672 24.29 -10.65 -22.34
N TYR A 673 23.67 -10.49 -21.18
CA TYR A 673 22.44 -9.71 -21.01
C TYR A 673 22.63 -8.56 -20.01
N GLU A 674 21.56 -7.80 -19.83
CA GLU A 674 21.45 -6.69 -18.88
C GLU A 674 20.31 -7.00 -17.90
N ALA A 675 20.41 -6.45 -16.70
CA ALA A 675 19.39 -6.63 -15.67
C ALA A 675 19.27 -5.40 -14.78
N TRP A 676 18.03 -5.12 -14.36
CA TRP A 676 17.68 -4.09 -13.38
C TRP A 676 16.99 -4.73 -12.18
N GLY A 677 17.26 -4.27 -10.97
CA GLY A 677 16.68 -4.81 -9.74
C GLY A 677 16.50 -3.77 -8.64
N ASN A 678 15.39 -3.88 -7.90
CA ASN A 678 15.07 -3.06 -6.73
C ASN A 678 14.10 -3.82 -5.79
N LYS A 679 13.78 -3.22 -4.63
CA LYS A 679 12.85 -3.74 -3.60
C LYS A 679 13.22 -5.14 -3.10
N PHE A 680 14.49 -5.35 -2.75
CA PHE A 680 15.01 -6.63 -2.27
C PHE A 680 14.57 -6.90 -0.81
N ILE A 681 13.43 -7.53 -0.64
CA ILE A 681 12.82 -7.83 0.65
C ILE A 681 13.17 -9.25 1.08
N ILE A 682 13.73 -9.39 2.29
CA ILE A 682 13.89 -10.68 2.96
C ILE A 682 13.34 -10.57 4.37
N LEU A 683 12.42 -11.48 4.73
CA LEU A 683 11.71 -11.46 6.00
C LEU A 683 11.60 -12.85 6.62
N GLU A 684 11.77 -12.92 7.94
CA GLU A 684 11.64 -14.15 8.72
C GLU A 684 10.17 -14.58 8.77
N ILE A 685 9.91 -15.87 8.51
CA ILE A 685 8.59 -16.47 8.69
C ILE A 685 8.57 -17.14 10.06
N LYS A 686 7.80 -16.57 11.00
CA LYS A 686 7.57 -17.20 12.30
C LYS A 686 6.81 -18.50 12.09
N SER A 687 7.39 -19.59 12.58
CA SER A 687 6.69 -20.88 12.66
C SER A 687 5.64 -20.80 13.76
N PHE A 688 4.45 -21.36 13.52
CA PHE A 688 3.48 -21.51 14.60
C PHE A 688 3.99 -22.52 15.64
N GLU A 689 3.60 -22.32 16.88
CA GLU A 689 3.83 -23.29 17.94
C GLU A 689 2.67 -24.29 17.96
N THR A 690 2.91 -25.48 18.49
CA THR A 690 1.85 -26.48 18.69
C THR A 690 1.49 -26.57 20.17
N LEU A 691 0.20 -26.71 20.46
CA LEU A 691 -0.26 -26.94 21.83
C LEU A 691 0.42 -28.16 22.46
N PRO A 692 0.63 -28.17 23.79
CA PRO A 692 1.23 -29.29 24.49
C PRO A 692 0.49 -30.61 24.25
N GLN A 693 1.24 -31.68 24.04
CA GLN A 693 0.74 -33.03 23.83
C GLN A 693 1.46 -34.04 24.73
N ILE A 694 0.91 -35.26 24.83
CA ILE A 694 1.44 -36.31 25.71
C ILE A 694 2.77 -36.85 25.17
N LEU A 695 2.91 -36.95 23.85
CA LEU A 695 4.11 -37.46 23.20
C LEU A 695 5.17 -36.36 23.08
N LYS A 696 6.42 -36.70 23.36
CA LYS A 696 7.52 -35.72 23.37
C LYS A 696 8.64 -36.21 22.47
N PRO A 697 9.16 -35.38 21.55
CA PRO A 697 10.21 -35.79 20.61
C PRO A 697 11.41 -36.47 21.29
N GLU A 698 11.85 -35.94 22.43
CA GLU A 698 13.01 -36.43 23.19
C GLU A 698 12.77 -37.76 23.93
N ASN A 699 11.52 -38.21 24.06
CA ASN A 699 11.16 -39.42 24.79
C ASN A 699 10.99 -40.65 23.88
N TRP A 700 11.16 -40.50 22.57
CA TRP A 700 11.13 -41.61 21.63
C TRP A 700 12.41 -42.44 21.72
N MET A 701 12.24 -43.75 21.90
CA MET A 701 13.31 -44.74 22.02
C MET A 701 13.31 -45.64 20.76
N PRO A 702 14.40 -45.61 19.95
CA PRO A 702 14.53 -46.47 18.79
C PRO A 702 14.96 -47.88 19.17
N PHE A 703 14.40 -48.86 18.46
CA PHE A 703 14.83 -50.25 18.48
C PHE A 703 15.08 -50.73 17.05
N GLY A 704 16.26 -51.31 16.78
CA GLY A 704 16.66 -51.72 15.43
C GLY A 704 16.93 -50.52 14.51
N ASN A 705 16.56 -50.63 13.24
CA ASN A 705 16.81 -49.62 12.21
C ASN A 705 15.71 -48.54 12.19
N ALA A 706 15.66 -47.71 13.23
CA ALA A 706 14.75 -46.57 13.31
C ALA A 706 15.51 -45.30 13.74
N GLU A 707 15.14 -44.15 13.19
CA GLU A 707 15.78 -42.87 13.47
C GLU A 707 14.78 -41.71 13.43
N ILE A 708 15.06 -40.65 14.16
CA ILE A 708 14.34 -39.38 14.07
C ILE A 708 15.14 -38.45 13.17
N LYS A 709 14.52 -37.96 12.11
CA LYS A 709 15.13 -37.02 11.16
C LYS A 709 15.15 -35.61 11.74
N GLU A 710 16.01 -34.76 11.18
CA GLU A 710 16.16 -33.37 11.63
C GLU A 710 14.87 -32.53 11.51
N ASP A 711 13.96 -32.92 10.62
CA ASP A 711 12.64 -32.30 10.44
C ASP A 711 11.57 -32.88 11.38
N GLY A 712 11.97 -33.69 12.37
CA GLY A 712 11.10 -34.29 13.37
C GLY A 712 10.35 -35.54 12.89
N LYS A 713 10.54 -35.96 11.64
CA LYS A 713 9.91 -37.18 11.11
C LYS A 713 10.58 -38.43 11.66
N ILE A 714 9.79 -39.46 11.94
CA ILE A 714 10.27 -40.73 12.44
C ILE A 714 10.36 -41.71 11.28
N GLU A 715 11.57 -42.14 10.95
CA GLU A 715 11.85 -43.08 9.88
C GLU A 715 12.13 -44.47 10.46
N ILE A 716 11.44 -45.47 9.91
CA ILE A 716 11.58 -46.87 10.32
C ILE A 716 11.89 -47.69 9.07
N SER A 717 13.04 -48.37 9.10
CA SER A 717 13.52 -49.20 7.99
C SER A 717 13.61 -50.67 8.42
N GLY A 718 13.24 -51.58 7.52
CA GLY A 718 13.22 -53.03 7.83
C GLY A 718 12.41 -53.33 9.09
N ASN A 719 12.96 -54.13 10.01
CA ASN A 719 12.29 -54.57 11.25
C ASN A 719 12.48 -53.61 12.43
N GLY A 720 12.83 -52.34 12.18
CA GLY A 720 12.95 -51.32 13.24
C GLY A 720 11.61 -51.00 13.91
N THR A 721 11.64 -50.35 15.07
CA THR A 721 10.47 -49.86 15.81
C THR A 721 10.85 -48.60 16.59
N MET A 722 9.93 -47.66 16.74
CA MET A 722 10.09 -46.50 17.61
C MET A 722 9.07 -46.57 18.74
N THR A 723 9.46 -46.32 19.99
CA THR A 723 8.59 -46.51 21.16
C THR A 723 8.65 -45.34 22.13
N GLN A 724 7.56 -45.06 22.83
CA GLN A 724 7.54 -44.06 23.90
C GLN A 724 6.61 -44.51 25.03
N ASN A 725 7.02 -44.28 26.29
CA ASN A 725 6.16 -44.51 27.45
C ASN A 725 5.03 -43.48 27.52
N ILE A 726 3.84 -43.93 27.89
CA ILE A 726 2.64 -43.09 28.05
C ILE A 726 1.92 -43.45 29.36
N GLN A 727 1.18 -42.48 29.89
CA GLN A 727 0.28 -42.68 31.03
C GLN A 727 -1.13 -42.32 30.61
N LEU A 728 -2.05 -43.28 30.71
CA LEU A 728 -3.46 -43.09 30.34
C LEU A 728 -4.34 -43.14 31.59
N GLU A 729 -5.19 -42.14 31.76
CA GLU A 729 -6.17 -42.09 32.84
C GLU A 729 -7.39 -42.94 32.49
N GLN A 730 -8.03 -43.54 33.49
CA GLN A 730 -9.26 -44.30 33.29
C GLN A 730 -10.43 -43.38 32.91
N ASN A 731 -11.33 -43.85 32.05
CA ASN A 731 -12.55 -43.13 31.62
C ASN A 731 -12.28 -41.77 30.93
N SER A 732 -11.12 -41.61 30.33
CA SER A 732 -10.76 -40.45 29.52
C SER A 732 -10.89 -40.75 28.02
N LYS A 733 -10.97 -39.69 27.22
CA LYS A 733 -10.90 -39.75 25.76
C LYS A 733 -9.58 -39.18 25.30
N TYR A 734 -8.89 -39.93 24.45
CA TYR A 734 -7.64 -39.51 23.83
C TYR A 734 -7.78 -39.57 22.31
N HIS A 735 -7.16 -38.63 21.61
CA HIS A 735 -7.08 -38.61 20.16
C HIS A 735 -5.67 -38.98 19.72
N LEU A 736 -5.53 -40.13 19.06
CA LEU A 736 -4.30 -40.54 18.40
C LEU A 736 -4.33 -40.03 16.96
N ARG A 737 -3.36 -39.21 16.57
CA ARG A 737 -3.25 -38.66 15.21
C ARG A 737 -1.84 -38.83 14.67
N PHE A 738 -1.71 -39.13 13.40
CA PHE A 738 -0.43 -39.26 12.72
C PHE A 738 -0.61 -39.28 11.20
N SER A 739 0.44 -38.93 10.47
CA SER A 739 0.55 -39.14 9.03
C SER A 739 1.58 -40.23 8.77
N VAL A 740 1.31 -41.09 7.78
CA VAL A 740 2.23 -42.16 7.38
C VAL A 740 2.49 -42.12 5.89
N LYS A 741 3.76 -42.21 5.49
CA LYS A 741 4.18 -42.49 4.11
C LYS A 741 4.85 -43.87 4.08
N GLY A 742 4.30 -44.78 3.28
CA GLY A 742 4.54 -46.21 3.37
C GLY A 742 3.43 -46.94 4.12
N LYS A 743 3.64 -48.23 4.40
CA LYS A 743 2.69 -49.09 5.11
C LYS A 743 3.21 -49.41 6.51
N GLY A 744 2.58 -48.85 7.53
CA GLY A 744 2.97 -49.03 8.92
C GLY A 744 1.77 -49.21 9.85
N ARG A 745 2.06 -49.39 11.13
CA ARG A 745 1.03 -49.41 12.18
C ARG A 745 1.48 -48.69 13.43
N VAL A 746 0.52 -48.09 14.13
CA VAL A 746 0.70 -47.57 15.49
C VAL A 746 0.03 -48.50 16.47
N ALA A 747 0.75 -48.94 17.51
CA ALA A 747 0.18 -49.75 18.58
C ALA A 747 0.27 -49.03 19.91
N ILE A 748 -0.76 -49.14 20.75
CA ILE A 748 -0.72 -48.71 22.14
C ILE A 748 -0.97 -49.92 23.02
N GLN A 749 -0.05 -50.20 23.94
CA GLN A 749 -0.12 -51.35 24.85
C GLN A 749 -0.04 -50.87 26.30
N THR A 750 -1.00 -51.32 27.11
CA THR A 750 -0.99 -51.19 28.58
C THR A 750 -0.94 -52.58 29.20
N GLN A 751 -0.86 -52.67 30.53
CA GLN A 751 -0.88 -53.97 31.23
C GLN A 751 -2.19 -54.76 30.99
N SER A 752 -3.31 -54.07 30.74
CA SER A 752 -4.64 -54.68 30.65
C SER A 752 -5.18 -54.85 29.22
N SER A 753 -4.68 -54.08 28.25
CA SER A 753 -5.23 -54.05 26.89
C SER A 753 -4.23 -53.52 25.85
N HIS A 754 -4.50 -53.78 24.57
CA HIS A 754 -3.74 -53.24 23.45
C HIS A 754 -4.67 -52.80 22.31
N ILE A 755 -4.25 -51.79 21.55
CA ILE A 755 -4.91 -51.30 20.33
C ILE A 755 -3.87 -51.23 19.21
N ASN A 756 -4.25 -51.62 18.00
CA ASN A 756 -3.44 -51.50 16.79
C ASN A 756 -4.20 -50.69 15.74
N VAL A 757 -3.52 -49.72 15.14
CA VAL A 757 -4.05 -48.82 14.11
C VAL A 757 -3.13 -48.92 12.88
N PRO A 758 -3.41 -49.85 11.94
CA PRO A 758 -2.67 -49.95 10.69
C PRO A 758 -3.01 -48.77 9.77
N ALA A 759 -2.05 -48.33 8.97
CA ALA A 759 -2.21 -47.19 8.08
C ALA A 759 -1.30 -47.28 6.85
N THR A 760 -1.79 -46.83 5.68
CA THR A 760 -1.02 -46.85 4.42
C THR A 760 -1.17 -45.55 3.63
N ASN A 761 -0.10 -44.77 3.51
CA ASN A 761 -0.07 -43.50 2.75
C ASN A 761 -1.25 -42.56 3.08
N GLU A 762 -1.56 -42.39 4.36
CA GLU A 762 -2.75 -41.66 4.80
C GLU A 762 -2.50 -40.84 6.07
N GLU A 763 -3.44 -39.94 6.34
CA GLU A 763 -3.54 -39.17 7.58
C GLU A 763 -4.59 -39.84 8.47
N VAL A 764 -4.18 -40.27 9.66
CA VAL A 764 -5.03 -40.98 10.62
C VAL A 764 -5.33 -40.08 11.81
N SER A 765 -6.58 -40.06 12.23
CA SER A 765 -6.97 -39.46 13.52
C SER A 765 -8.11 -40.27 14.12
N THR A 766 -7.84 -40.95 15.23
CA THR A 766 -8.79 -41.89 15.85
C THR A 766 -8.96 -41.58 17.33
N MET A 767 -10.20 -41.71 17.80
CA MET A 767 -10.52 -41.53 19.21
C MET A 767 -10.35 -42.86 19.95
N ILE A 768 -9.69 -42.80 21.11
CA ILE A 768 -9.43 -43.91 22.00
C ILE A 768 -10.12 -43.62 23.32
N THR A 769 -10.98 -44.55 23.75
CA THR A 769 -11.64 -44.49 25.06
C THR A 769 -10.95 -45.42 26.04
N THR A 770 -10.53 -44.91 27.19
CA THR A 770 -9.68 -45.63 28.15
C THR A 770 -10.49 -46.34 29.25
N ARG A 771 -11.57 -47.03 28.85
CA ARG A 771 -12.34 -47.87 29.79
C ARG A 771 -11.52 -49.09 30.25
N ASN A 772 -10.83 -49.73 29.32
CA ASN A 772 -10.02 -50.94 29.54
C ASN A 772 -8.52 -50.76 29.20
N LEU A 773 -8.15 -49.64 28.59
CA LEU A 773 -6.80 -49.27 28.18
C LEU A 773 -6.32 -48.08 29.01
N TYR A 774 -5.90 -48.32 30.26
CA TYR A 774 -5.48 -47.26 31.19
C TYR A 774 -4.27 -47.73 32.03
N GLY A 775 -3.63 -46.79 32.72
CA GLY A 775 -2.40 -47.01 33.48
C GLY A 775 -1.13 -46.76 32.66
N GLU A 776 -0.01 -47.29 33.17
CA GLU A 776 1.29 -47.22 32.50
C GLU A 776 1.28 -48.10 31.25
N GLY A 777 1.76 -47.54 30.13
CA GLY A 777 1.82 -48.23 28.86
C GLY A 777 2.89 -47.66 27.93
N MET A 778 2.93 -48.21 26.71
CA MET A 778 3.84 -47.79 25.65
C MET A 778 3.07 -47.61 24.33
N ILE A 779 3.45 -46.59 23.58
CA ILE A 779 3.09 -46.44 22.17
C ILE A 779 4.25 -46.94 21.30
N TYR A 780 3.93 -47.61 20.20
CA TYR A 780 4.85 -48.20 19.25
C TYR A 780 4.52 -47.76 17.84
N LEU A 781 5.54 -47.45 17.06
CA LEU A 781 5.47 -47.21 15.63
C LEU A 781 6.21 -48.35 14.91
N PHE A 782 5.54 -49.02 13.98
CA PHE A 782 6.09 -50.16 13.25
C PHE A 782 6.06 -49.94 11.74
N ASN A 783 7.05 -50.52 11.07
CA ASN A 783 6.98 -50.82 9.66
C ASN A 783 6.34 -52.21 9.46
N ASP A 784 5.28 -52.28 8.65
CA ASP A 784 4.54 -53.53 8.40
C ASP A 784 4.99 -54.23 7.10
N ASP A 785 5.90 -53.62 6.33
CA ASP A 785 6.47 -54.21 5.11
C ASP A 785 7.81 -54.95 5.35
N VAL A 786 8.13 -55.89 4.45
CA VAL A 786 9.28 -56.83 4.54
C VAL A 786 10.64 -56.11 4.47
N GLU A 787 11.73 -56.80 4.84
CA GLU A 787 13.13 -56.31 4.78
C GLU A 787 13.43 -55.51 3.50
N ASN A 788 14.03 -54.31 3.66
CA ASN A 788 14.31 -53.27 2.64
C ASN A 788 13.17 -52.30 2.32
N SER A 789 12.07 -52.30 3.07
CA SER A 789 11.06 -51.23 3.04
C SER A 789 11.37 -50.13 4.07
N LYS A 790 10.79 -48.96 3.84
CA LYS A 790 10.91 -47.76 4.69
C LYS A 790 9.55 -47.14 4.89
N VAL A 791 9.24 -46.81 6.13
CA VAL A 791 8.05 -46.06 6.54
C VAL A 791 8.48 -44.78 7.23
N ILE A 792 7.78 -43.70 6.92
CA ILE A 792 8.00 -42.39 7.53
C ILE A 792 6.71 -41.98 8.22
N PHE A 793 6.78 -41.79 9.53
CA PHE A 793 5.73 -41.20 10.34
C PHE A 793 6.00 -39.70 10.55
N SER A 794 4.97 -38.87 10.46
CA SER A 794 5.01 -37.46 10.82
C SER A 794 3.79 -37.08 11.66
N ASP A 795 3.88 -35.96 12.39
CA ASP A 795 2.77 -35.38 13.16
C ASP A 795 2.11 -36.36 14.15
N VAL A 796 2.92 -37.26 14.72
CA VAL A 796 2.45 -38.27 15.69
C VAL A 796 2.11 -37.57 17.00
N SER A 797 0.82 -37.55 17.32
CA SER A 797 0.28 -36.89 18.50
C SER A 797 -0.70 -37.79 19.26
N LEU A 798 -0.69 -37.64 20.58
CA LEU A 798 -1.70 -38.19 21.47
C LEU A 798 -2.16 -37.07 22.40
N VAL A 799 -3.43 -36.70 22.29
CA VAL A 799 -4.01 -35.55 22.99
C VAL A 799 -5.20 -36.00 23.81
N LYS A 800 -5.25 -35.61 25.09
CA LYS A 800 -6.43 -35.80 25.94
C LYS A 800 -7.45 -34.71 25.60
N GLU A 801 -8.71 -35.11 25.39
CA GLU A 801 -9.82 -34.19 25.12
C GLU A 801 -9.93 -33.13 26.23
#